data_AF-A0A3D3FTS4-F1
#
_entry.id   AF-A0A3D3FTS4-F1
#
_cell.length_a   1.000
_cell.length_b   1.000
_cell.length_c   1.000
_cell.angle_alpha   90.00
_cell.angle_beta   90.00
_cell.angle_gamma   90.00
#
_symmetry.space_group_name_H-M   'P 1'
#
loop_
_entity.id
_entity.type
_entity.pdbx_description
1 polymer ?
#
loop_
_entity_poly.entity_id
_entity_poly.type
_entity_poly.pdbx_seq_one_letter_code
_entity_poly.pdbx_strand_id
1 'polypeptide(L)'
;MIFKCKMCGGDLDIQERSSVGTCQYCGTKQTLPKLDDDKRANLYERANHFRRQNDFDKASAVYDSILNEDRGDSEAYWSLVLCKYGVEYVEDPATRRRIPTCNRTQFASVLADEDYKQALAHADDNQRSLYVEEARIIDGIQKGILEISGKEEPFDVFICYKESDDNGRRTPDSVLALDMYHQLTAEGFKVFFARVTLEDKLGSAYEPYIFAALQSAKIMVVLGTKPEFFNAAWVKNEWGRYLALIKGGAKKTLIPAYRDIDPYALPDEFSHLQAQDMGKLGFMQDLVRGIKKILAPAQSQPVAAAAAPAAGGGTAALLQRAYLELEDGNWQKADGLLEQVLNAEPQNAKAYVGKAMAALQVKHAADLGSADSPLAQNGSFQKALRFGDDAYKAVLQGYLAASAEHMETNRKWTVYNEAVQVAKGLKEANKDSASLAAVAKACRDVAAKFRSIPGFSNADGWAVEMEGRAATAGKMAAEALKRERSSRLVKNLVKLAVAGAIVIAIALPASKYFAKMLAAANERKVETARQADEQKEQAEEHKRFEAAIAEAQKQEKAQEAMIKKEDEAKAAKEKKIKAAKEKVRAEKYPAAQALFAAGKYPEAMAAFKEIGGYEFGKFRWRILEVQGGKALLITEDVVEDRPFNVKDAKVTWETSTLRKYLNDEFLNKFSAAEQGRIIQTKVSNAAYGSIGGNVTKDMIFLLSLEEAAKYFKDFPAEMEPKKKGLSFKSSEESGRYFKENGDRIALDEKGFLSSWWLRSPGAVSKEAVISAYAARIETFRGAIAPRGDPVNFENGVRPALWLKL
;
A
#
# COMPACT_ATOMS: atom_id res chain seq x y z
N MET A 1 44.87 -17.22 -21.67
CA MET A 1 43.93 -16.12 -21.42
C MET A 1 42.58 -16.54 -21.96
N ILE A 2 41.51 -16.49 -21.15
CA ILE A 2 40.17 -16.94 -21.56
C ILE A 2 39.36 -15.71 -21.95
N PHE A 3 38.83 -15.68 -23.17
CA PHE A 3 37.97 -14.58 -23.62
C PHE A 3 36.52 -14.87 -23.24
N LYS A 4 35.86 -13.86 -22.65
CA LYS A 4 34.47 -13.93 -22.24
C LYS A 4 33.59 -13.17 -23.23
N CYS A 5 32.43 -13.73 -23.54
CA CYS A 5 31.41 -13.13 -24.36
C CYS A 5 30.92 -11.81 -23.75
N LYS A 6 30.98 -10.71 -24.49
CA LYS A 6 30.52 -9.39 -24.02
C LYS A 6 29.00 -9.36 -23.78
N MET A 7 28.25 -10.26 -24.43
CA MET A 7 26.79 -10.30 -24.37
C MET A 7 26.26 -11.17 -23.22
N CYS A 8 26.77 -12.40 -23.04
CA CYS A 8 26.25 -13.34 -22.03
C CYS A 8 27.26 -13.78 -20.95
N GLY A 9 28.55 -13.42 -21.08
CA GLY A 9 29.59 -13.82 -20.14
C GLY A 9 30.13 -15.26 -20.30
N GLY A 10 29.61 -16.03 -21.25
CA GLY A 10 30.11 -17.37 -21.57
C GLY A 10 31.45 -17.37 -22.31
N ASP A 11 32.12 -18.52 -22.33
CA ASP A 11 33.43 -18.69 -23.00
C ASP A 11 33.31 -18.57 -24.53
N LEU A 12 34.38 -18.01 -25.14
CA LEU A 12 34.49 -17.83 -26.59
C LEU A 12 35.39 -18.90 -27.21
N ASP A 13 34.89 -19.49 -28.30
CA ASP A 13 35.69 -20.30 -29.21
C ASP A 13 36.37 -19.38 -30.23
N ILE A 14 37.70 -19.46 -30.30
CA ILE A 14 38.55 -18.52 -31.03
C ILE A 14 39.56 -19.30 -31.85
N GLN A 15 39.62 -19.00 -33.15
CA GLN A 15 40.67 -19.49 -34.03
C GLN A 15 41.97 -18.73 -33.76
N GLU A 16 43.12 -19.41 -33.82
CA GLU A 16 44.42 -18.78 -33.54
C GLU A 16 44.63 -17.49 -34.34
N ARG A 17 45.04 -16.40 -33.66
CA ARG A 17 45.26 -15.06 -34.22
C ARG A 17 44.03 -14.40 -34.85
N SER A 18 42.83 -14.89 -34.57
CA SER A 18 41.58 -14.22 -34.93
C SER A 18 41.29 -13.05 -33.99
N SER A 19 40.77 -11.96 -34.53
CA SER A 19 40.23 -10.80 -33.79
C SER A 19 38.71 -10.90 -33.56
N VAL A 20 38.13 -12.04 -33.93
CA VAL A 20 36.71 -12.38 -33.76
C VAL A 20 36.57 -13.79 -33.17
N GLY A 21 35.51 -14.03 -32.40
CA GLY A 21 35.22 -15.31 -31.78
C GLY A 21 33.73 -15.63 -31.75
N THR A 22 33.38 -16.89 -31.51
CA THR A 22 31.97 -17.33 -31.40
C THR A 22 31.70 -17.83 -29.98
N CYS A 23 30.63 -17.35 -29.35
CA CYS A 23 30.29 -17.79 -28.00
C CYS A 23 29.76 -19.22 -28.00
N GLN A 24 30.30 -20.06 -27.13
CA GLN A 24 29.88 -21.46 -26.99
C GLN A 24 28.47 -21.60 -26.40
N TYR A 25 27.99 -20.57 -25.71
CA TYR A 25 26.71 -20.58 -25.01
C TYR A 25 25.57 -19.97 -25.83
N CYS A 26 25.75 -18.74 -26.35
CA CYS A 26 24.72 -18.06 -27.14
C CYS A 26 24.93 -18.11 -28.66
N GLY A 27 26.00 -18.76 -29.14
CA GLY A 27 26.30 -18.91 -30.56
C GLY A 27 26.58 -17.61 -31.31
N THR A 28 26.71 -16.48 -30.61
CA THR A 28 26.85 -15.16 -31.24
C THR A 28 28.31 -14.91 -31.60
N LYS A 29 28.54 -14.59 -32.88
CA LYS A 29 29.84 -14.16 -33.40
C LYS A 29 30.08 -12.71 -32.98
N GLN A 30 31.25 -12.42 -32.42
CA GLN A 30 31.59 -11.11 -31.89
C GLN A 30 33.07 -10.78 -32.04
N THR A 31 33.38 -9.50 -31.94
CA THR A 31 34.74 -8.97 -31.89
C THR A 31 35.40 -9.23 -30.55
N LEU A 32 36.73 -9.35 -30.57
CA LEU A 32 37.55 -9.57 -29.38
C LEU A 32 38.31 -8.29 -29.00
N PRO A 33 38.41 -7.97 -27.70
CA PRO A 33 39.29 -6.91 -27.23
C PRO A 33 40.76 -7.31 -27.41
N LYS A 34 41.65 -6.32 -27.52
CA LYS A 34 43.10 -6.55 -27.40
C LYS A 34 43.41 -6.77 -25.92
N LEU A 35 43.89 -7.98 -25.58
CA LEU A 35 44.23 -8.33 -24.20
C LEU A 35 45.73 -8.61 -24.11
N ASP A 36 46.48 -7.59 -23.70
CA ASP A 36 47.94 -7.65 -23.63
C ASP A 36 48.44 -8.10 -22.23
N ASP A 37 47.61 -7.91 -21.20
CA ASP A 37 47.88 -8.30 -19.81
C ASP A 37 46.59 -8.61 -19.02
N ASP A 38 46.77 -9.15 -17.81
CA ASP A 38 45.66 -9.49 -16.91
C ASP A 38 44.89 -8.25 -16.42
N LYS A 39 45.53 -7.08 -16.35
CA LYS A 39 44.88 -5.84 -15.94
C LYS A 39 43.82 -5.43 -16.97
N ARG A 40 44.16 -5.49 -18.26
CA ARG A 40 43.28 -5.17 -19.39
C ARG A 40 42.13 -6.16 -19.49
N ALA A 41 42.40 -7.46 -19.28
CA ALA A 41 41.37 -8.49 -19.19
C ALA A 41 40.35 -8.19 -18.08
N ASN A 42 40.83 -7.83 -16.88
CA ASN A 42 39.98 -7.46 -15.74
C ASN A 42 39.16 -6.19 -15.99
N LEU A 43 39.72 -5.17 -16.67
CA LEU A 43 38.99 -3.96 -17.03
C LEU A 43 37.83 -4.26 -17.98
N TYR A 44 38.06 -5.08 -19.02
CA TYR A 44 37.00 -5.50 -19.94
C TYR A 44 35.93 -6.36 -19.26
N GLU A 45 36.32 -7.29 -18.40
CA GLU A 45 35.35 -8.09 -17.65
C GLU A 45 34.45 -7.22 -16.77
N ARG A 46 35.04 -6.25 -16.06
CA ARG A 46 34.33 -5.28 -15.23
C ARG A 46 33.40 -4.38 -16.05
N ALA A 47 33.88 -3.83 -17.17
CA ALA A 47 33.08 -2.97 -18.04
C ALA A 47 31.89 -3.74 -18.66
N ASN A 48 32.15 -4.95 -19.17
CA ASN A 48 31.13 -5.81 -19.73
C ASN A 48 30.11 -6.28 -18.67
N HIS A 49 30.54 -6.47 -17.42
CA HIS A 49 29.64 -6.76 -16.31
C HIS A 49 28.65 -5.61 -16.07
N PHE A 50 29.13 -4.37 -16.01
CA PHE A 50 28.25 -3.20 -15.90
C PHE A 50 27.30 -3.06 -17.10
N ARG A 51 27.78 -3.29 -18.33
CA ARG A 51 26.91 -3.32 -19.53
C ARG A 51 25.78 -4.35 -19.43
N ARG A 52 26.08 -5.57 -18.98
CA ARG A 52 25.05 -6.63 -18.81
C ARG A 52 24.03 -6.30 -17.71
N GLN A 53 24.34 -5.38 -16.82
CA GLN A 53 23.44 -4.85 -15.80
C GLN A 53 22.75 -3.54 -16.23
N ASN A 54 22.96 -3.10 -17.47
CA ASN A 54 22.48 -1.83 -18.02
C ASN A 54 23.01 -0.58 -17.29
N ASP A 55 24.14 -0.69 -16.56
CA ASP A 55 24.84 0.44 -15.93
C ASP A 55 25.89 1.01 -16.90
N PHE A 56 25.39 1.62 -17.97
CA PHE A 56 26.21 2.09 -19.10
C PHE A 56 27.17 3.22 -18.70
N ASP A 57 26.84 4.04 -17.70
CA ASP A 57 27.69 5.17 -17.30
C ASP A 57 28.95 4.67 -16.58
N LYS A 58 28.81 3.68 -15.68
CA LYS A 58 29.98 3.00 -15.09
C LYS A 58 30.78 2.22 -16.12
N ALA A 59 30.11 1.58 -17.08
CA ALA A 59 30.79 0.87 -18.15
C ALA A 59 31.63 1.83 -19.02
N SER A 60 31.05 2.95 -19.47
CA SER A 60 31.74 3.98 -20.25
C SER A 60 32.97 4.51 -19.52
N ALA A 61 32.87 4.81 -18.23
CA ALA A 61 34.02 5.28 -17.45
C ALA A 61 35.18 4.27 -17.42
N VAL A 62 34.88 2.96 -17.46
CA VAL A 62 35.92 1.93 -17.57
C VAL A 62 36.49 1.85 -18.98
N TYR A 63 35.67 1.93 -20.03
CA TYR A 63 36.18 1.96 -21.42
C TYR A 63 37.02 3.21 -21.70
N ASP A 64 36.63 4.38 -21.18
CA ASP A 64 37.44 5.59 -21.23
C ASP A 64 38.79 5.40 -20.54
N SER A 65 38.83 4.68 -19.41
CA SER A 65 40.10 4.36 -18.74
C SER A 65 41.00 3.46 -19.60
N ILE A 66 40.42 2.53 -20.38
CA ILE A 66 41.16 1.71 -21.34
C ILE A 66 41.72 2.60 -22.45
N LEU A 67 40.92 3.52 -23.00
CA LEU A 67 41.36 4.43 -24.07
C LEU A 67 42.39 5.47 -23.63
N ASN A 68 42.40 5.82 -22.34
CA ASN A 68 43.45 6.65 -21.76
C ASN A 68 44.81 5.95 -21.75
N GLU A 69 44.82 4.61 -21.68
CA GLU A 69 46.03 3.79 -21.75
C GLU A 69 46.39 3.41 -23.20
N ASP A 70 45.38 3.09 -24.02
CA ASP A 70 45.54 2.73 -25.44
C ASP A 70 44.45 3.35 -26.32
N ARG A 71 44.81 4.44 -27.00
CA ARG A 71 43.94 5.14 -27.95
C ARG A 71 43.71 4.36 -29.26
N GLY A 72 44.34 3.22 -29.46
CA GLY A 72 44.18 2.36 -30.64
C GLY A 72 43.27 1.15 -30.41
N ASP A 73 42.50 1.13 -29.32
CA ASP A 73 41.58 0.04 -29.00
C ASP A 73 40.21 0.23 -29.68
N SER A 74 40.01 -0.50 -30.78
CA SER A 74 38.76 -0.48 -31.53
C SER A 74 37.57 -1.04 -30.76
N GLU A 75 37.78 -2.02 -29.87
CA GLU A 75 36.70 -2.64 -29.09
C GLU A 75 36.24 -1.71 -27.96
N ALA A 76 37.15 -0.92 -27.38
CA ALA A 76 36.79 0.08 -26.38
C ALA A 76 35.93 1.19 -27.00
N TYR A 77 36.32 1.72 -28.17
CA TYR A 77 35.51 2.69 -28.92
C TYR A 77 34.14 2.12 -29.31
N TRP A 78 34.10 0.89 -29.84
CA TRP A 78 32.81 0.25 -30.16
C TRP A 78 31.95 0.05 -28.91
N SER A 79 32.55 -0.34 -27.80
CA SER A 79 31.84 -0.51 -26.53
C SER A 79 31.30 0.81 -25.97
N LEU A 80 32.00 1.93 -26.16
CA LEU A 80 31.49 3.27 -25.85
C LEU A 80 30.26 3.61 -26.69
N VAL A 81 30.26 3.31 -27.99
CA VAL A 81 29.07 3.43 -28.84
C VAL A 81 27.91 2.62 -28.27
N LEU A 82 28.15 1.35 -27.95
CA LEU A 82 27.10 0.50 -27.37
C LEU A 82 26.58 1.05 -26.02
N CYS A 83 27.41 1.68 -25.20
CA CYS A 83 26.97 2.34 -23.95
C CYS A 83 26.18 3.63 -24.22
N LYS A 84 26.64 4.45 -25.18
CA LYS A 84 26.03 5.72 -25.57
C LYS A 84 24.62 5.54 -26.13
N TYR A 85 24.40 4.50 -26.92
CA TYR A 85 23.09 4.13 -27.45
C TYR A 85 22.32 3.15 -26.54
N GLY A 86 22.89 2.79 -25.39
CA GLY A 86 22.23 1.94 -24.39
C GLY A 86 21.83 0.58 -24.97
N VAL A 87 22.73 -0.02 -25.75
CA VAL A 87 22.46 -1.28 -26.45
C VAL A 87 22.53 -2.42 -25.45
N GLU A 88 21.41 -3.11 -25.27
CA GLU A 88 21.30 -4.33 -24.47
C GLU A 88 21.10 -5.52 -25.41
N TYR A 89 21.64 -6.68 -25.03
CA TYR A 89 21.50 -7.90 -25.83
C TYR A 89 20.54 -8.89 -25.18
N VAL A 90 19.29 -8.87 -25.64
CA VAL A 90 18.22 -9.73 -25.13
C VAL A 90 18.25 -11.07 -25.86
N GLU A 91 17.92 -12.15 -25.15
CA GLU A 91 17.83 -13.47 -25.76
C GLU A 91 16.52 -13.59 -26.55
N ASP A 92 16.63 -13.94 -27.82
CA ASP A 92 15.48 -14.28 -28.64
C ASP A 92 14.99 -15.71 -28.28
N PRO A 93 13.75 -15.89 -27.80
CA PRO A 93 13.22 -17.21 -27.43
C PRO A 93 13.24 -18.22 -28.58
N ALA A 94 13.14 -17.77 -29.84
CA ALA A 94 13.09 -18.64 -31.00
C ALA A 94 14.49 -19.14 -31.40
N THR A 95 15.47 -18.24 -31.49
CA THR A 95 16.81 -18.57 -31.98
C THR A 95 17.85 -18.80 -30.89
N ARG A 96 17.53 -18.47 -29.63
CA ARG A 96 18.45 -18.34 -28.48
C ARG A 96 19.65 -17.41 -28.71
N ARG A 97 19.66 -16.68 -29.82
CA ARG A 97 20.68 -15.70 -30.12
C ARG A 97 20.42 -14.41 -29.34
N ARG A 98 21.49 -13.67 -29.14
CA ARG A 98 21.46 -12.38 -28.45
C ARG A 98 21.23 -11.29 -29.49
N ILE A 99 20.05 -10.66 -29.43
CA ILE A 99 19.63 -9.60 -30.34
C ILE A 99 19.79 -8.23 -29.66
N PRO A 100 20.32 -7.21 -30.38
CA PRO A 100 20.48 -5.88 -29.81
C PRO A 100 19.12 -5.18 -29.67
N THR A 101 18.96 -4.42 -28.59
CA THR A 101 17.93 -3.39 -28.40
C THR A 101 18.59 -2.03 -28.26
N CYS A 102 17.82 -0.95 -28.17
CA CYS A 102 18.34 0.40 -27.92
C CYS A 102 17.52 1.05 -26.82
N ASN A 103 18.15 1.32 -25.67
CA ASN A 103 17.50 1.88 -24.46
C ASN A 103 17.96 3.33 -24.15
N ARG A 104 18.81 3.91 -25.01
CA ARG A 104 19.24 5.32 -24.94
C ARG A 104 19.16 5.96 -26.33
N THR A 105 17.96 5.97 -26.91
CA THR A 105 17.72 6.52 -28.26
C THR A 105 18.06 8.01 -28.33
N GLN A 106 18.64 8.41 -29.46
CA GLN A 106 19.02 9.78 -29.81
C GLN A 106 18.58 10.10 -31.26
N PHE A 107 18.60 11.36 -31.67
CA PHE A 107 18.30 11.75 -33.05
C PHE A 107 19.46 11.49 -34.01
N ALA A 108 20.71 11.59 -33.53
CA ALA A 108 21.89 11.31 -34.34
C ALA A 108 22.00 9.80 -34.61
N SER A 109 22.22 9.42 -35.86
CA SER A 109 22.44 8.03 -36.25
C SER A 109 23.72 7.49 -35.63
N VAL A 110 23.70 6.23 -35.17
CA VAL A 110 24.90 5.50 -34.73
C VAL A 110 26.02 5.50 -35.79
N LEU A 111 25.66 5.55 -37.08
CA LEU A 111 26.62 5.59 -38.18
C LEU A 111 27.36 6.93 -38.29
N ALA A 112 26.80 8.00 -37.72
CA ALA A 112 27.42 9.31 -37.68
C ALA A 112 28.30 9.54 -36.45
N ASP A 113 28.29 8.59 -35.49
CA ASP A 113 28.97 8.72 -34.21
C ASP A 113 30.51 8.77 -34.37
N GLU A 114 31.17 9.65 -33.60
CA GLU A 114 32.63 9.78 -33.67
C GLU A 114 33.35 8.54 -33.11
N ASP A 115 32.83 7.94 -32.04
CA ASP A 115 33.44 6.72 -31.47
C ASP A 115 33.26 5.53 -32.42
N TYR A 116 32.17 5.50 -33.19
CA TYR A 116 32.00 4.50 -34.25
C TYR A 116 33.04 4.66 -35.35
N LYS A 117 33.32 5.89 -35.79
CA LYS A 117 34.37 6.16 -36.79
C LYS A 117 35.75 5.75 -36.26
N GLN A 118 36.04 6.02 -34.98
CA GLN A 118 37.30 5.58 -34.35
C GLN A 118 37.40 4.07 -34.25
N ALA A 119 36.32 3.37 -33.90
CA ALA A 119 36.28 1.91 -33.88
C ALA A 119 36.65 1.33 -35.25
N LEU A 120 36.08 1.86 -36.34
CA LEU A 120 36.40 1.40 -37.71
C LEU A 120 37.84 1.74 -38.14
N ALA A 121 38.37 2.89 -37.72
CA ALA A 121 39.72 3.34 -38.06
C ALA A 121 40.80 2.45 -37.42
N HIS A 122 40.53 1.93 -36.22
CA HIS A 122 41.46 1.06 -35.48
C HIS A 122 41.17 -0.45 -35.63
N ALA A 123 40.10 -0.82 -36.33
CA ALA A 123 39.70 -2.21 -36.59
C ALA A 123 40.46 -2.83 -37.77
N ASP A 124 40.78 -4.12 -37.65
CA ASP A 124 41.13 -4.94 -38.81
C ASP A 124 39.88 -5.28 -39.66
N ASP A 125 40.07 -5.95 -40.80
CA ASP A 125 38.98 -6.23 -41.74
C ASP A 125 37.88 -7.14 -41.17
N ASN A 126 38.22 -8.06 -40.26
CA ASN A 126 37.26 -8.96 -39.63
C ASN A 126 36.42 -8.22 -38.59
N GLN A 127 37.05 -7.42 -37.74
CA GLN A 127 36.36 -6.57 -36.76
C GLN A 127 35.50 -5.52 -37.45
N ARG A 128 36.05 -4.84 -38.48
CA ARG A 128 35.35 -3.79 -39.23
C ARG A 128 34.06 -4.31 -39.86
N SER A 129 34.10 -5.50 -40.43
CA SER A 129 32.93 -6.13 -41.03
C SER A 129 31.81 -6.34 -40.00
N LEU A 130 32.16 -6.83 -38.81
CA LEU A 130 31.19 -7.04 -37.72
C LEU A 130 30.66 -5.72 -37.14
N TYR A 131 31.52 -4.71 -36.92
CA TYR A 131 31.08 -3.41 -36.44
C TYR A 131 30.11 -2.73 -37.42
N VAL A 132 30.38 -2.82 -38.74
CA VAL A 132 29.48 -2.27 -39.76
C VAL A 132 28.14 -2.98 -39.77
N GLU A 133 28.14 -4.32 -39.70
CA GLU A 133 26.90 -5.12 -39.66
C GLU A 133 26.07 -4.77 -38.41
N GLU A 134 26.71 -4.76 -37.24
CA GLU A 134 26.04 -4.48 -35.98
C GLU A 134 25.53 -3.03 -35.90
N ALA A 135 26.32 -2.05 -36.35
CA ALA A 135 25.90 -0.65 -36.42
C ALA A 135 24.71 -0.45 -37.37
N ARG A 136 24.64 -1.17 -38.49
CA ARG A 136 23.46 -1.12 -39.39
C ARG A 136 22.20 -1.67 -38.72
N ILE A 137 22.33 -2.74 -37.93
CA ILE A 137 21.19 -3.29 -37.18
C ILE A 137 20.71 -2.27 -36.14
N ILE A 138 21.64 -1.69 -35.37
CA ILE A 138 21.31 -0.67 -34.36
C ILE A 138 20.69 0.58 -35.01
N ASP A 139 21.22 1.06 -36.14
CA ASP A 139 20.66 2.18 -36.91
C ASP A 139 19.23 1.89 -37.39
N GLY A 140 18.96 0.66 -37.85
CA GLY A 140 17.62 0.22 -38.22
C GLY A 140 16.64 0.24 -37.05
N ILE A 141 17.05 -0.27 -35.88
CA ILE A 141 16.26 -0.23 -34.65
C ILE A 141 15.98 1.22 -34.26
N GLN A 142 17.01 2.06 -34.24
CA GLN A 142 16.90 3.49 -33.91
C GLN A 142 15.90 4.21 -34.82
N LYS A 143 15.96 3.98 -36.13
CA LYS A 143 14.99 4.54 -37.09
C LYS A 143 13.57 4.09 -36.79
N GLY A 144 13.36 2.81 -36.47
CA GLY A 144 12.04 2.30 -36.07
C GLY A 144 11.52 2.96 -34.80
N ILE A 145 12.38 3.16 -33.80
CA ILE A 145 12.04 3.87 -32.56
C ILE A 145 11.62 5.32 -32.87
N LEU A 146 12.41 6.03 -33.69
CA LEU A 146 12.12 7.41 -34.07
C LEU A 146 10.79 7.52 -34.83
N GLU A 147 10.50 6.58 -35.75
CA GLU A 147 9.24 6.56 -36.50
C GLU A 147 8.01 6.37 -35.61
N ILE A 148 8.08 5.44 -34.64
CA ILE A 148 6.98 5.21 -33.69
C ILE A 148 6.84 6.41 -32.75
N SER A 149 7.95 6.91 -32.21
CA SER A 149 7.94 8.05 -31.28
C SER A 149 7.36 9.32 -31.89
N GLY A 150 7.55 9.54 -33.20
CA GLY A 150 6.99 10.69 -33.91
C GLY A 150 5.47 10.64 -34.10
N LYS A 151 4.83 9.47 -33.89
CA LYS A 151 3.38 9.29 -33.96
C LYS A 151 2.69 9.49 -32.60
N GLU A 152 3.46 9.51 -31.52
CA GLU A 152 2.94 9.70 -30.17
C GLU A 152 2.57 11.17 -29.90
N GLU A 153 1.40 11.41 -29.31
CA GLU A 153 1.04 12.78 -28.95
C GLU A 153 1.85 13.27 -27.73
N PRO A 154 2.22 14.56 -27.66
CA PRO A 154 3.13 15.09 -26.65
C PRO A 154 2.64 14.89 -25.21
N PHE A 155 3.53 14.45 -24.32
CA PHE A 155 3.27 14.39 -22.88
C PHE A 155 3.55 15.74 -22.22
N ASP A 156 2.84 16.03 -21.13
CA ASP A 156 3.05 17.20 -20.28
C ASP A 156 4.03 16.91 -19.14
N VAL A 157 3.81 15.76 -18.48
CA VAL A 157 4.55 15.34 -17.28
C VAL A 157 5.09 13.93 -17.45
N PHE A 158 6.34 13.70 -17.06
CA PHE A 158 6.97 12.39 -16.97
C PHE A 158 7.13 12.00 -15.50
N ILE A 159 6.62 10.83 -15.09
CA ILE A 159 6.83 10.29 -13.75
C ILE A 159 7.95 9.25 -13.80
N CYS A 160 9.08 9.55 -13.16
CA CYS A 160 10.27 8.69 -13.08
C CYS A 160 10.38 8.10 -11.67
N TYR A 161 10.44 6.77 -11.56
CA TYR A 161 10.37 6.07 -10.28
C TYR A 161 10.84 4.61 -10.39
N LYS A 162 11.18 3.97 -9.27
CA LYS A 162 11.53 2.53 -9.28
C LYS A 162 10.27 1.67 -9.26
N GLU A 163 10.00 0.87 -10.28
CA GLU A 163 8.76 0.05 -10.36
C GLU A 163 8.75 -1.16 -9.41
N SER A 164 9.80 -1.99 -9.47
CA SER A 164 9.91 -3.23 -8.68
C SER A 164 11.21 -3.30 -7.89
N ASP A 165 11.20 -4.01 -6.77
CA ASP A 165 12.39 -4.37 -5.99
C ASP A 165 13.14 -5.58 -6.60
N ASP A 166 14.22 -6.01 -5.95
CA ASP A 166 15.08 -7.12 -6.40
C ASP A 166 14.35 -8.47 -6.45
N ASN A 167 13.21 -8.58 -5.77
CA ASN A 167 12.36 -9.77 -5.76
C ASN A 167 11.20 -9.68 -6.75
N GLY A 168 11.16 -8.64 -7.60
CA GLY A 168 10.11 -8.40 -8.57
C GLY A 168 8.80 -7.88 -7.96
N ARG A 169 8.78 -7.53 -6.67
CA ARG A 169 7.60 -6.98 -6.00
C ARG A 169 7.53 -5.48 -6.22
N ARG A 170 6.32 -4.91 -6.20
CA ARG A 170 6.14 -3.45 -6.30
C ARG A 170 6.85 -2.73 -5.17
N THR A 171 7.53 -1.65 -5.49
CA THR A 171 8.09 -0.73 -4.50
C THR A 171 7.02 0.22 -3.94
N PRO A 172 7.28 0.88 -2.80
CA PRO A 172 6.48 2.03 -2.35
C PRO A 172 6.43 3.16 -3.38
N ASP A 173 7.52 3.38 -4.13
CA ASP A 173 7.59 4.38 -5.21
C ASP A 173 6.53 4.10 -6.28
N SER A 174 6.36 2.84 -6.69
CA SER A 174 5.32 2.46 -7.66
C SER A 174 3.91 2.79 -7.19
N VAL A 175 3.64 2.73 -5.89
CA VAL A 175 2.33 3.09 -5.32
C VAL A 175 2.14 4.61 -5.36
N LEU A 176 3.16 5.37 -4.94
CA LEU A 176 3.11 6.83 -4.94
C LEU A 176 3.07 7.43 -6.35
N ALA A 177 3.80 6.83 -7.29
CA ALA A 177 3.79 7.19 -8.70
C ALA A 177 2.39 7.01 -9.30
N LEU A 178 1.68 5.94 -8.93
CA LEU A 178 0.31 5.68 -9.36
C LEU A 178 -0.68 6.72 -8.79
N ASP A 179 -0.56 7.04 -7.51
CA ASP A 179 -1.38 8.09 -6.87
C ASP A 179 -1.14 9.47 -7.50
N MET A 180 0.12 9.78 -7.82
CA MET A 180 0.51 11.01 -8.51
C MET A 180 -0.03 11.06 -9.94
N TYR A 181 0.09 9.95 -10.69
CA TYR A 181 -0.46 9.80 -12.03
C TYR A 181 -1.95 10.10 -12.09
N HIS A 182 -2.74 9.49 -11.19
CA HIS A 182 -4.19 9.70 -11.15
C HIS A 182 -4.56 11.16 -10.85
N GLN A 183 -3.84 11.81 -9.95
CA GLN A 183 -4.11 13.21 -9.59
C GLN A 183 -3.74 14.17 -10.71
N LEU A 184 -2.60 13.97 -11.38
CA LEU A 184 -2.20 14.79 -12.51
C LEU A 184 -3.12 14.57 -13.72
N THR A 185 -3.56 13.34 -13.98
CA THR A 185 -4.49 13.02 -15.07
C THR A 185 -5.90 13.56 -14.79
N ALA A 186 -6.35 13.55 -13.54
CA ALA A 186 -7.63 14.15 -13.15
C ALA A 186 -7.68 15.67 -13.39
N GLU A 187 -6.52 16.32 -13.41
CA GLU A 187 -6.35 17.74 -13.74
C GLU A 187 -6.21 18.01 -15.24
N GLY A 188 -6.31 16.95 -16.06
CA GLY A 188 -6.30 17.03 -17.52
C GLY A 188 -4.91 16.99 -18.17
N PHE A 189 -3.85 16.72 -17.40
CA PHE A 189 -2.50 16.58 -17.97
C PHE A 189 -2.32 15.24 -18.69
N LYS A 190 -1.59 15.24 -19.82
CA LYS A 190 -1.11 14.01 -20.43
C LYS A 190 0.16 13.55 -19.74
N VAL A 191 0.07 12.50 -18.95
CA VAL A 191 1.17 12.05 -18.08
C VAL A 191 1.76 10.75 -18.60
N PHE A 192 3.09 10.71 -18.77
CA PHE A 192 3.81 9.47 -18.97
C PHE A 192 4.03 8.80 -17.63
N PHE A 193 3.46 7.60 -17.48
CA PHE A 193 3.63 6.75 -16.31
C PHE A 193 3.86 5.33 -16.80
N ALA A 194 5.09 4.84 -16.65
CA ALA A 194 5.59 3.63 -17.29
C ALA A 194 4.62 2.45 -17.18
N ARG A 195 4.06 2.19 -15.99
CA ARG A 195 3.11 1.10 -15.76
C ARG A 195 1.82 1.17 -16.59
N VAL A 196 1.30 2.37 -16.88
CA VAL A 196 0.07 2.54 -17.67
C VAL A 196 0.40 2.76 -19.14
N THR A 197 1.38 3.61 -19.45
CA THR A 197 1.73 3.94 -20.83
C THR A 197 2.36 2.76 -21.59
N LEU A 198 2.98 1.81 -20.89
CA LEU A 198 3.67 0.66 -21.50
C LEU A 198 2.95 -0.68 -21.27
N GLU A 199 1.75 -0.69 -20.66
CA GLU A 199 1.06 -1.91 -20.20
C GLU A 199 0.81 -2.93 -21.32
N ASP A 200 0.51 -2.46 -22.53
CA ASP A 200 0.20 -3.25 -23.71
C ASP A 200 1.42 -3.48 -24.64
N LYS A 201 2.63 -3.10 -24.19
CA LYS A 201 3.85 -3.18 -24.99
C LYS A 201 4.75 -4.32 -24.51
N LEU A 202 5.51 -4.90 -25.44
CA LEU A 202 6.60 -5.81 -25.09
C LEU A 202 7.78 -4.99 -24.57
N GLY A 203 8.57 -5.52 -23.63
CA GLY A 203 9.70 -4.81 -23.03
C GLY A 203 10.73 -4.26 -24.03
N SER A 204 10.96 -4.97 -25.13
CA SER A 204 11.83 -4.54 -26.24
C SER A 204 11.25 -3.37 -27.05
N ALA A 205 9.98 -3.04 -26.87
CA ALA A 205 9.25 -1.96 -27.55
C ALA A 205 8.90 -0.79 -26.61
N TYR A 206 9.51 -0.70 -25.42
CA TYR A 206 9.28 0.40 -24.47
C TYR A 206 9.93 1.71 -24.90
N GLU A 207 11.17 1.66 -25.41
CA GLU A 207 11.97 2.85 -25.70
C GLU A 207 11.28 3.89 -26.62
N PRO A 208 10.53 3.54 -27.68
CA PRO A 208 9.82 4.54 -28.50
C PRO A 208 8.94 5.49 -27.70
N TYR A 209 8.20 4.95 -26.73
CA TYR A 209 7.27 5.70 -25.90
C TYR A 209 8.00 6.48 -24.80
N ILE A 210 9.04 5.89 -24.20
CA ILE A 210 9.91 6.56 -23.23
C ILE A 210 10.63 7.74 -23.89
N PHE A 211 11.19 7.53 -25.08
CA PHE A 211 11.85 8.57 -25.86
C PHE A 211 10.88 9.70 -26.22
N ALA A 212 9.68 9.36 -26.71
CA ALA A 212 8.63 10.35 -26.99
C ALA A 212 8.30 11.19 -25.74
N ALA A 213 8.14 10.54 -24.58
CA ALA A 213 7.83 11.21 -23.33
C ALA A 213 8.99 12.09 -22.81
N LEU A 214 10.23 11.62 -22.86
CA LEU A 214 11.41 12.42 -22.47
C LEU A 214 11.54 13.69 -23.33
N GLN A 215 11.26 13.58 -24.64
CA GLN A 215 11.35 14.71 -25.57
C GLN A 215 10.18 15.69 -25.41
N SER A 216 8.96 15.20 -25.23
CA SER A 216 7.76 16.05 -25.17
C SER A 216 7.48 16.64 -23.79
N ALA A 217 7.62 15.85 -22.71
CA ALA A 217 7.30 16.30 -21.35
C ALA A 217 8.10 17.55 -20.97
N LYS A 218 7.40 18.58 -20.49
CA LYS A 218 8.04 19.80 -19.98
C LYS A 218 8.48 19.63 -18.54
N ILE A 219 7.84 18.71 -17.81
CA ILE A 219 8.14 18.46 -16.39
C ILE A 219 8.43 16.98 -16.20
N MET A 220 9.50 16.67 -15.47
CA MET A 220 9.74 15.33 -14.94
C MET A 220 9.64 15.39 -13.42
N VAL A 221 8.86 14.51 -12.83
CA VAL A 221 8.86 14.28 -11.38
C VAL A 221 9.63 12.98 -11.12
N VAL A 222 10.78 13.10 -10.46
CA VAL A 222 11.59 11.94 -10.07
C VAL A 222 11.28 11.65 -8.62
N LEU A 223 10.60 10.54 -8.35
CA LEU A 223 10.17 10.21 -7.00
C LEU A 223 10.93 9.02 -6.41
N GLY A 224 11.18 9.08 -5.10
CA GLY A 224 11.82 7.98 -4.39
C GLY A 224 11.59 7.98 -2.89
N THR A 225 11.48 6.77 -2.35
CA THR A 225 11.34 6.50 -0.90
C THR A 225 12.61 5.92 -0.29
N LYS A 226 13.63 5.63 -1.11
CA LYS A 226 14.97 5.23 -0.66
C LYS A 226 16.08 5.82 -1.55
N PRO A 227 17.26 6.17 -1.01
CA PRO A 227 18.39 6.67 -1.80
C PRO A 227 18.82 5.74 -2.95
N GLU A 228 18.77 4.43 -2.73
CA GLU A 228 19.13 3.43 -3.74
C GLU A 228 18.18 3.45 -4.96
N PHE A 229 16.93 3.86 -4.79
CA PHE A 229 15.94 3.86 -5.88
C PHE A 229 16.21 4.96 -6.91
N PHE A 230 16.69 6.13 -6.48
CA PHE A 230 17.15 7.18 -7.39
C PHE A 230 18.37 6.76 -8.22
N ASN A 231 19.19 5.86 -7.67
CA ASN A 231 20.43 5.37 -8.27
C ASN A 231 20.26 4.04 -9.02
N ALA A 232 19.04 3.47 -9.07
CA ALA A 232 18.77 2.28 -9.86
C ALA A 232 19.05 2.56 -11.34
N ALA A 233 19.69 1.62 -12.05
CA ALA A 233 20.21 1.82 -13.40
C ALA A 233 19.17 2.43 -14.37
N TRP A 234 17.94 1.92 -14.34
CA TRP A 234 16.84 2.43 -15.17
C TRP A 234 16.39 3.85 -14.77
N VAL A 235 16.17 4.10 -13.48
CA VAL A 235 15.71 5.39 -12.96
C VAL A 235 16.76 6.48 -13.26
N LYS A 236 18.04 6.17 -13.01
CA LYS A 236 19.18 7.03 -13.34
C LYS A 236 19.31 7.32 -14.83
N ASN A 237 19.04 6.34 -15.68
CA ASN A 237 19.03 6.52 -17.12
C ASN A 237 17.99 7.58 -17.55
N GLU A 238 16.77 7.51 -17.03
CA GLU A 238 15.69 8.44 -17.40
C GLU A 238 15.98 9.87 -16.93
N TRP A 239 16.23 10.08 -15.63
CA TRP A 239 16.46 11.43 -15.12
C TRP A 239 17.78 12.02 -15.61
N GLY A 240 18.81 11.20 -15.82
CA GLY A 240 20.09 11.64 -16.37
C GLY A 240 19.96 12.17 -17.79
N ARG A 241 19.22 11.45 -18.66
CA ARG A 241 18.90 11.92 -20.02
C ARG A 241 18.09 13.21 -20.00
N TYR A 242 17.14 13.33 -19.08
CA TYR A 242 16.32 14.53 -18.95
C TYR A 242 17.14 15.75 -18.50
N LEU A 243 18.06 15.58 -17.54
CA LEU A 243 19.00 16.62 -17.14
C LEU A 243 19.95 17.02 -18.28
N ALA A 244 20.40 16.07 -19.11
CA ALA A 244 21.22 16.38 -20.27
C ALA A 244 20.47 17.30 -21.28
N LEU A 245 19.16 17.09 -21.49
CA LEU A 245 18.33 17.99 -22.30
C LEU A 245 18.26 19.40 -21.70
N ILE A 246 18.09 19.50 -20.37
CA ILE A 246 18.08 20.80 -19.66
C ILE A 246 19.42 21.51 -19.83
N LYS A 247 20.54 20.81 -19.64
CA LYS A 247 21.90 21.34 -19.85
C LYS A 247 22.14 21.77 -21.30
N GLY A 248 21.52 21.08 -22.26
CA GLY A 248 21.50 21.43 -23.68
C GLY A 248 20.60 22.62 -24.04
N GLY A 249 19.95 23.26 -23.07
CA GLY A 249 19.13 24.46 -23.26
C GLY A 249 17.63 24.19 -23.45
N ALA A 250 17.16 22.96 -23.27
CA ALA A 250 15.72 22.67 -23.34
C ALA A 250 14.96 23.34 -22.18
N LYS A 251 13.83 23.98 -22.48
CA LYS A 251 12.93 24.59 -21.47
C LYS A 251 12.12 23.52 -20.73
N LYS A 252 12.80 22.80 -19.83
CA LYS A 252 12.26 21.67 -19.07
C LYS A 252 12.54 21.87 -17.57
N THR A 253 11.72 21.26 -16.72
CA THR A 253 11.87 21.30 -15.27
C THR A 253 11.91 19.89 -14.71
N LEU A 254 12.88 19.61 -13.83
CA LEU A 254 12.94 18.36 -13.07
C LEU A 254 12.62 18.66 -11.60
N ILE A 255 11.71 17.89 -11.02
CA ILE A 255 11.27 18.02 -9.63
C ILE A 255 11.63 16.73 -8.89
N PRO A 256 12.67 16.74 -8.03
CA PRO A 256 12.92 15.63 -7.12
C PRO A 256 11.82 15.59 -6.06
N ALA A 257 11.16 14.46 -5.87
CA ALA A 257 10.14 14.26 -4.86
C ALA A 257 10.52 13.09 -3.95
N TYR A 258 10.67 13.32 -2.64
CA TYR A 258 11.15 12.29 -1.72
C TYR A 258 10.19 12.09 -0.55
N ARG A 259 10.20 10.90 0.06
CA ARG A 259 9.47 10.64 1.31
C ARG A 259 10.33 9.78 2.21
N ASP A 260 10.38 10.09 3.49
CA ASP A 260 11.07 9.30 4.51
C ASP A 260 12.60 9.17 4.26
N ILE A 261 13.20 10.11 3.51
CA ILE A 261 14.64 10.20 3.23
C ILE A 261 15.16 11.57 3.67
N ASP A 262 16.40 11.60 4.15
CA ASP A 262 17.15 12.84 4.34
C ASP A 262 17.41 13.54 2.98
N PRO A 263 17.06 14.83 2.81
CA PRO A 263 17.35 15.58 1.57
C PRO A 263 18.81 15.55 1.13
N TYR A 264 19.76 15.41 2.06
CA TYR A 264 21.20 15.31 1.76
C TYR A 264 21.60 13.93 1.20
N ALA A 265 20.72 12.93 1.25
CA ALA A 265 20.94 11.60 0.67
C ALA A 265 20.40 11.50 -0.78
N LEU A 266 19.86 12.58 -1.33
CA LEU A 266 19.50 12.66 -2.75
C LEU A 266 20.78 12.69 -3.62
N PRO A 267 20.72 12.24 -4.89
CA PRO A 267 21.84 12.35 -5.81
C PRO A 267 22.42 13.77 -5.88
N ASP A 268 23.75 13.89 -5.90
CA ASP A 268 24.46 15.19 -5.95
C ASP A 268 24.01 16.03 -7.15
N GLU A 269 23.62 15.38 -8.25
CA GLU A 269 23.08 16.02 -9.43
C GLU A 269 21.77 16.79 -9.17
N PHE A 270 21.07 16.53 -8.06
CA PHE A 270 19.85 17.25 -7.66
C PHE A 270 20.10 18.42 -6.71
N SER A 271 21.33 18.63 -6.25
CA SER A 271 21.68 19.67 -5.26
C SER A 271 21.26 21.10 -5.64
N HIS A 272 21.18 21.40 -6.94
CA HIS A 272 20.77 22.70 -7.47
C HIS A 272 19.27 22.79 -7.77
N LEU A 273 18.50 21.72 -7.52
CA LEU A 273 17.08 21.63 -7.79
C LEU A 273 16.26 21.77 -6.51
N GLN A 274 15.04 22.31 -6.66
CA GLN A 274 14.11 22.39 -5.54
C GLN A 274 13.44 21.03 -5.31
N ALA A 275 14.00 20.24 -4.38
CA ALA A 275 13.40 18.99 -3.95
C ALA A 275 12.11 19.23 -3.13
N GLN A 276 11.12 18.36 -3.30
CA GLN A 276 9.83 18.41 -2.62
C GLN A 276 9.65 17.19 -1.71
N ASP A 277 9.18 17.45 -0.49
CA ASP A 277 8.90 16.41 0.51
C ASP A 277 7.44 15.94 0.39
N MET A 278 7.25 14.69 -0.02
CA MET A 278 5.95 14.06 -0.18
C MET A 278 5.26 13.73 1.15
N GLY A 279 5.99 13.77 2.28
CA GLY A 279 5.41 13.59 3.62
C GLY A 279 4.65 14.81 4.11
N LYS A 280 4.81 15.97 3.47
CA LYS A 280 4.12 17.21 3.85
C LYS A 280 2.65 17.18 3.43
N LEU A 281 1.77 17.51 4.38
CA LEU A 281 0.37 17.79 4.12
C LEU A 281 0.27 18.88 3.04
N GLY A 282 -0.47 18.61 1.97
CA GLY A 282 -0.62 19.56 0.85
C GLY A 282 0.36 19.35 -0.31
N PHE A 283 1.33 18.43 -0.21
CA PHE A 283 2.35 18.19 -1.25
C PHE A 283 1.75 18.04 -2.65
N MET A 284 0.73 17.18 -2.81
CA MET A 284 0.14 16.93 -4.12
C MET A 284 -0.57 18.17 -4.69
N GLN A 285 -1.24 18.96 -3.85
CA GLN A 285 -1.86 20.22 -4.27
C GLN A 285 -0.79 21.24 -4.71
N ASP A 286 0.32 21.33 -3.98
CA ASP A 286 1.43 22.21 -4.31
C ASP A 286 2.13 21.79 -5.61
N LEU A 287 2.33 20.48 -5.80
CA LEU A 287 2.89 19.90 -7.02
C LEU A 287 1.99 20.21 -8.23
N VAL A 288 0.68 19.93 -8.13
CA VAL A 288 -0.30 20.22 -9.19
C VAL A 288 -0.31 21.71 -9.52
N ARG A 289 -0.32 22.59 -8.52
CA ARG A 289 -0.27 24.04 -8.73
C ARG A 289 1.03 24.48 -9.42
N GLY A 290 2.17 23.91 -9.01
CA GLY A 290 3.47 24.16 -9.62
C GLY A 290 3.50 23.74 -11.10
N ILE A 291 2.97 22.56 -11.40
CA ILE A 291 2.84 22.02 -12.76
C ILE A 291 1.93 22.91 -13.61
N LYS A 292 0.75 23.29 -13.11
CA LYS A 292 -0.17 24.22 -13.79
C LYS A 292 0.51 25.55 -14.14
N LYS A 293 1.30 26.10 -13.22
CA LYS A 293 2.02 27.37 -13.43
C LYS A 293 3.08 27.29 -14.53
N ILE A 294 3.80 26.16 -14.61
CA ILE A 294 4.85 25.95 -15.62
C ILE A 294 4.24 25.67 -17.00
N LEU A 295 3.12 24.93 -17.04
CA LEU A 295 2.45 24.54 -18.28
C LEU A 295 1.51 25.62 -18.83
N ALA A 296 1.10 26.59 -18.01
CA ALA A 296 0.29 27.72 -18.45
C ALA A 296 0.96 28.43 -19.64
N PRO A 297 0.21 28.72 -20.73
CA PRO A 297 0.74 29.51 -21.83
C PRO A 297 1.23 30.84 -21.28
N ALA A 298 2.42 31.28 -21.71
CA ALA A 298 2.98 32.54 -21.30
C ALA A 298 1.98 33.66 -21.64
N GLN A 299 1.20 34.09 -20.66
CA GLN A 299 0.53 35.37 -20.74
C GLN A 299 1.66 36.39 -20.77
N SER A 300 1.84 36.99 -21.94
CA SER A 300 2.65 38.18 -22.12
C SER A 300 2.23 39.18 -21.05
N GLN A 301 3.03 39.31 -20.00
CA GLN A 301 2.93 40.47 -19.15
C GLN A 301 3.25 41.67 -20.05
N PRO A 302 2.34 42.63 -20.22
CA PRO A 302 2.75 43.93 -20.69
C PRO A 302 3.76 44.44 -19.68
N VAL A 303 4.92 44.85 -20.17
CA VAL A 303 5.89 45.62 -19.40
C VAL A 303 5.13 46.76 -18.73
N ALA A 304 4.98 46.68 -17.41
CA ALA A 304 4.30 47.71 -16.65
C ALA A 304 5.20 48.95 -16.61
N ALA A 305 5.01 49.81 -17.61
CA ALA A 305 5.27 51.23 -17.46
C ALA A 305 4.25 51.80 -16.47
N ALA A 306 4.76 52.69 -15.63
CA ALA A 306 4.12 53.23 -14.44
C ALA A 306 2.67 53.71 -14.65
N ALA A 307 1.81 53.39 -13.69
CA ALA A 307 0.70 54.24 -13.31
C ALA A 307 0.36 54.03 -11.83
N ALA A 308 0.31 55.16 -11.11
CA ALA A 308 -0.12 55.31 -9.72
C ALA A 308 -1.65 55.11 -9.58
N PRO A 309 -2.21 55.11 -8.36
CA PRO A 309 -3.33 54.25 -7.97
C PRO A 309 -4.71 54.86 -8.25
N ALA A 310 -5.70 54.01 -8.47
CA ALA A 310 -7.12 54.39 -8.36
C ALA A 310 -7.73 53.73 -7.12
N ALA A 311 -8.13 54.58 -6.17
CA ALA A 311 -8.93 54.24 -5.00
C ALA A 311 -10.39 53.93 -5.40
N GLY A 312 -11.06 53.08 -4.60
CA GLY A 312 -12.53 52.99 -4.59
C GLY A 312 -13.12 51.61 -4.89
N GLY A 313 -12.85 50.62 -4.05
CA GLY A 313 -13.72 49.45 -3.88
C GLY A 313 -14.17 49.40 -2.44
N GLY A 314 -15.47 49.57 -2.17
CA GLY A 314 -16.01 49.68 -0.81
C GLY A 314 -15.62 48.51 0.12
N THR A 315 -15.74 48.73 1.43
CA THR A 315 -15.42 47.75 2.49
C THR A 315 -16.03 46.37 2.26
N ALA A 316 -17.24 46.30 1.67
CA ALA A 316 -17.88 45.05 1.28
C ALA A 316 -17.11 44.25 0.20
N ALA A 317 -16.55 44.92 -0.81
CA ALA A 317 -15.77 44.28 -1.86
C ALA A 317 -14.39 43.81 -1.35
N LEU A 318 -13.78 44.58 -0.46
CA LEU A 318 -12.56 44.18 0.24
C LEU A 318 -12.80 42.99 1.16
N LEU A 319 -13.92 43.00 1.89
CA LEU A 319 -14.32 41.89 2.76
C LEU A 319 -14.59 40.62 1.94
N GLN A 320 -15.31 40.72 0.82
CA GLN A 320 -15.55 39.57 -0.06
C GLN A 320 -14.24 39.00 -0.63
N ARG A 321 -13.32 39.85 -1.09
CA ARG A 321 -11.99 39.42 -1.53
C ARG A 321 -11.21 38.76 -0.40
N ALA A 322 -11.25 39.32 0.80
CA ALA A 322 -10.60 38.73 1.95
C ALA A 322 -11.10 37.31 2.25
N TYR A 323 -12.42 37.08 2.19
CA TYR A 323 -12.99 35.76 2.39
C TYR A 323 -12.63 34.78 1.26
N LEU A 324 -12.53 35.23 0.01
CA LEU A 324 -12.00 34.40 -1.09
C LEU A 324 -10.53 34.01 -0.83
N GLU A 325 -9.70 34.95 -0.36
CA GLU A 325 -8.31 34.65 0.01
C GLU A 325 -8.22 33.68 1.22
N LEU A 326 -9.18 33.71 2.15
CA LEU A 326 -9.28 32.71 3.24
C LEU A 326 -9.63 31.32 2.69
N GLU A 327 -10.54 31.22 1.72
CA GLU A 327 -10.90 29.96 1.06
C GLU A 327 -9.72 29.38 0.25
N ASP A 328 -8.95 30.25 -0.39
CA ASP A 328 -7.73 29.92 -1.13
C ASP A 328 -6.54 29.58 -0.21
N GLY A 329 -6.65 29.83 1.10
CA GLY A 329 -5.60 29.57 2.10
C GLY A 329 -4.48 30.61 2.11
N ASN A 330 -4.69 31.79 1.50
CA ASN A 330 -3.75 32.90 1.46
C ASN A 330 -3.86 33.78 2.73
N TRP A 331 -3.56 33.20 3.90
CA TRP A 331 -3.83 33.79 5.22
C TRP A 331 -3.29 35.20 5.42
N GLN A 332 -2.04 35.46 5.02
CA GLN A 332 -1.39 36.76 5.19
C GLN A 332 -2.04 37.84 4.32
N LYS A 333 -2.46 37.47 3.10
CA LYS A 333 -3.11 38.39 2.17
C LYS A 333 -4.55 38.67 2.59
N ALA A 334 -5.27 37.64 3.03
CA ALA A 334 -6.58 37.78 3.66
C ALA A 334 -6.50 38.70 4.88
N ASP A 335 -5.54 38.48 5.78
CA ASP A 335 -5.36 39.30 6.98
C ASP A 335 -5.09 40.78 6.64
N GLY A 336 -4.24 41.04 5.65
CA GLY A 336 -3.98 42.40 5.17
C GLY A 336 -5.21 43.08 4.57
N LEU A 337 -6.07 42.36 3.84
CA LEU A 337 -7.34 42.88 3.32
C LEU A 337 -8.35 43.14 4.44
N LEU A 338 -8.40 42.26 5.45
CA LEU A 338 -9.28 42.43 6.62
C LEU A 338 -8.85 43.62 7.47
N GLU A 339 -7.55 43.87 7.61
CA GLU A 339 -7.04 45.09 8.25
C GLU A 339 -7.46 46.35 7.49
N GLN A 340 -7.45 46.33 6.16
CA GLN A 340 -7.97 47.46 5.37
C GLN A 340 -9.47 47.68 5.58
N VAL A 341 -10.26 46.61 5.73
CA VAL A 341 -11.68 46.73 6.10
C VAL A 341 -11.83 47.32 7.50
N LEU A 342 -11.04 46.85 8.48
CA LEU A 342 -11.11 47.34 9.86
C LEU A 342 -10.60 48.78 10.03
N ASN A 343 -9.67 49.23 9.19
CA ASN A 343 -9.24 50.62 9.15
C ASN A 343 -10.37 51.58 8.74
N ALA A 344 -11.29 51.12 7.88
CA ALA A 344 -12.45 51.89 7.45
C ALA A 344 -13.69 51.65 8.34
N GLU A 345 -13.91 50.43 8.80
CA GLU A 345 -15.01 50.02 9.68
C GLU A 345 -14.47 49.27 10.91
N PRO A 346 -14.02 49.98 11.97
CA PRO A 346 -13.36 49.37 13.13
C PRO A 346 -14.22 48.41 13.95
N GLN A 347 -15.54 48.44 13.76
CA GLN A 347 -16.54 47.60 14.43
C GLN A 347 -17.11 46.51 13.51
N ASN A 348 -16.51 46.23 12.35
CA ASN A 348 -17.02 45.21 11.44
C ASN A 348 -16.79 43.80 12.01
N ALA A 349 -17.86 43.20 12.55
CA ALA A 349 -17.80 41.88 13.19
C ALA A 349 -17.34 40.77 12.23
N LYS A 350 -17.74 40.81 10.95
CA LYS A 350 -17.34 39.81 9.95
C LYS A 350 -15.85 39.91 9.63
N ALA A 351 -15.29 41.12 9.57
CA ALA A 351 -13.85 41.28 9.39
C ALA A 351 -13.05 40.67 10.56
N TYR A 352 -13.51 40.84 11.80
CA TYR A 352 -12.90 40.19 12.96
C TYR A 352 -13.03 38.66 12.96
N VAL A 353 -14.16 38.11 12.46
CA VAL A 353 -14.29 36.65 12.23
C VAL A 353 -13.29 36.19 11.18
N GLY A 354 -13.16 36.91 10.06
CA GLY A 354 -12.14 36.65 9.04
C GLY A 354 -10.72 36.66 9.60
N LYS A 355 -10.40 37.57 10.54
CA LYS A 355 -9.07 37.59 11.19
C LYS A 355 -8.88 36.40 12.13
N ALA A 356 -9.93 35.97 12.83
CA ALA A 356 -9.89 34.74 13.62
C ALA A 356 -9.68 33.51 12.72
N MET A 357 -10.32 33.48 11.54
CA MET A 357 -10.15 32.44 10.52
C MET A 357 -8.71 32.42 9.97
N ALA A 358 -8.14 33.57 9.63
CA ALA A 358 -6.75 33.67 9.18
C ALA A 358 -5.76 33.18 10.24
N ALA A 359 -5.97 33.60 11.50
CA ALA A 359 -5.09 33.22 12.62
C ALA A 359 -5.17 31.72 12.95
N LEU A 360 -6.36 31.13 12.82
CA LEU A 360 -6.59 29.70 13.06
C LEU A 360 -6.46 28.85 11.79
N GLN A 361 -6.11 29.47 10.66
CA GLN A 361 -5.95 28.86 9.34
C GLN A 361 -7.16 28.00 8.92
N VAL A 362 -8.37 28.50 9.20
CA VAL A 362 -9.62 27.85 8.78
C VAL A 362 -10.25 28.60 7.60
N LYS A 363 -10.81 27.84 6.66
CA LYS A 363 -11.28 28.38 5.37
C LYS A 363 -12.67 28.98 5.46
N HIS A 364 -13.57 28.37 6.24
CA HIS A 364 -14.92 28.87 6.44
C HIS A 364 -15.20 29.19 7.92
N ALA A 365 -16.07 30.17 8.17
CA ALA A 365 -16.39 30.58 9.53
C ALA A 365 -17.00 29.44 10.37
N ALA A 366 -17.74 28.52 9.73
CA ALA A 366 -18.30 27.35 10.38
C ALA A 366 -17.23 26.38 10.93
N ASP A 367 -16.03 26.40 10.35
CA ASP A 367 -14.93 25.51 10.72
C ASP A 367 -14.18 26.00 11.97
N LEU A 368 -14.44 27.24 12.42
CA LEU A 368 -13.88 27.77 13.67
C LEU A 368 -14.27 26.91 14.89
N GLY A 369 -15.44 26.25 14.83
CA GLY A 369 -15.89 25.31 15.85
C GLY A 369 -15.12 23.99 15.89
N SER A 370 -14.33 23.68 14.87
CA SER A 370 -13.52 22.45 14.77
C SER A 370 -12.01 22.72 14.80
N ALA A 371 -11.60 23.94 15.13
CA ALA A 371 -10.19 24.31 15.20
C ALA A 371 -9.52 23.71 16.45
N ASP A 372 -8.25 23.30 16.32
CA ASP A 372 -7.47 22.64 17.38
C ASP A 372 -6.90 23.62 18.44
N SER A 373 -7.27 24.90 18.37
CA SER A 373 -6.85 25.94 19.33
C SER A 373 -8.07 26.60 19.99
N PRO A 374 -7.97 27.04 21.27
CA PRO A 374 -9.10 27.61 21.99
C PRO A 374 -9.67 28.88 21.33
N LEU A 375 -10.81 28.75 20.66
CA LEU A 375 -11.48 29.86 20.00
C LEU A 375 -11.85 30.98 20.99
N ALA A 376 -12.17 30.62 22.23
CA ALA A 376 -12.49 31.54 23.32
C ALA A 376 -11.33 32.49 23.69
N GLN A 377 -10.08 32.10 23.41
CA GLN A 377 -8.88 32.89 23.71
C GLN A 377 -8.43 33.75 22.52
N ASN A 378 -9.06 33.59 21.35
CA ASN A 378 -8.71 34.38 20.17
C ASN A 378 -9.23 35.82 20.30
N GLY A 379 -8.31 36.79 20.40
CA GLY A 379 -8.66 38.20 20.60
C GLY A 379 -9.50 38.81 19.47
N SER A 380 -9.34 38.36 18.22
CA SER A 380 -10.18 38.80 17.10
C SER A 380 -11.59 38.23 17.22
N PHE A 381 -11.73 36.98 17.61
CA PHE A 381 -13.03 36.35 17.82
C PHE A 381 -13.83 37.00 18.98
N GLN A 382 -13.16 37.37 20.07
CA GLN A 382 -13.77 38.13 21.16
C GLN A 382 -14.31 39.49 20.70
N LYS A 383 -13.57 40.17 19.81
CA LYS A 383 -14.04 41.43 19.20
C LYS A 383 -15.23 41.20 18.25
N ALA A 384 -15.25 40.11 17.48
CA ALA A 384 -16.39 39.74 16.66
C ALA A 384 -17.67 39.53 17.50
N LEU A 385 -17.56 38.85 18.65
CA LEU A 385 -18.67 38.69 19.60
C LEU A 385 -19.12 40.01 20.22
N ARG A 386 -18.21 40.98 20.43
CA ARG A 386 -18.56 42.30 20.96
C ARG A 386 -19.36 43.13 19.95
N PHE A 387 -18.93 43.16 18.70
CA PHE A 387 -19.46 44.06 17.68
C PHE A 387 -20.56 43.45 16.79
N GLY A 388 -20.80 42.14 16.85
CA GLY A 388 -21.90 41.50 16.12
C GLY A 388 -23.28 41.96 16.61
N ASP A 389 -24.26 41.97 15.70
CA ASP A 389 -25.67 42.06 16.07
C ASP A 389 -26.14 40.78 16.79
N ASP A 390 -27.33 40.80 17.38
CA ASP A 390 -27.83 39.70 18.22
C ASP A 390 -27.99 38.38 17.44
N ALA A 391 -28.37 38.45 16.16
CA ALA A 391 -28.50 37.27 15.31
C ALA A 391 -27.12 36.66 15.00
N TYR A 392 -26.13 37.49 14.68
CA TYR A 392 -24.78 37.03 14.37
C TYR A 392 -24.03 36.56 15.62
N LYS A 393 -24.23 37.21 16.77
CA LYS A 393 -23.72 36.73 18.07
C LYS A 393 -24.20 35.32 18.41
N ALA A 394 -25.46 34.99 18.14
CA ALA A 394 -25.99 33.64 18.36
C ALA A 394 -25.25 32.60 17.50
N VAL A 395 -24.92 32.94 16.25
CA VAL A 395 -24.11 32.08 15.36
C VAL A 395 -22.70 31.88 15.92
N LEU A 396 -22.04 32.96 16.36
CA LEU A 396 -20.69 32.90 16.93
C LEU A 396 -20.63 32.13 18.25
N GLN A 397 -21.67 32.23 19.08
CA GLN A 397 -21.80 31.41 20.30
C GLN A 397 -21.92 29.92 19.96
N GLY A 398 -22.59 29.56 18.86
CA GLY A 398 -22.61 28.21 18.34
C GLY A 398 -21.21 27.69 18.00
N TYR A 399 -20.36 28.51 17.38
CA TYR A 399 -18.96 28.14 17.08
C TYR A 399 -18.11 27.95 18.35
N LEU A 400 -18.33 28.76 19.39
CA LEU A 400 -17.65 28.56 20.69
C LEU A 400 -18.05 27.24 21.35
N ALA A 401 -19.34 26.91 21.36
CA ALA A 401 -19.81 25.66 21.92
C ALA A 401 -19.22 24.45 21.18
N ALA A 402 -19.22 24.49 19.85
CA ALA A 402 -18.60 23.46 19.01
C ALA A 402 -17.08 23.33 19.27
N SER A 403 -16.36 24.45 19.40
CA SER A 403 -14.92 24.45 19.70
C SER A 403 -14.62 23.83 21.06
N ALA A 404 -15.43 24.13 22.08
CA ALA A 404 -15.28 23.52 23.40
C ALA A 404 -15.52 22.00 23.37
N GLU A 405 -16.55 21.56 22.65
CA GLU A 405 -16.87 20.13 22.47
C GLU A 405 -15.78 19.38 21.69
N HIS A 406 -15.27 19.98 20.61
CA HIS A 406 -14.15 19.45 19.81
C HIS A 406 -12.87 19.29 20.64
N MET A 407 -12.49 20.34 21.40
CA MET A 407 -11.31 20.28 22.27
C MET A 407 -11.43 19.21 23.36
N GLU A 408 -12.59 19.08 23.99
CA GLU A 408 -12.81 18.05 25.01
C GLU A 408 -12.78 16.64 24.38
N THR A 409 -13.29 16.49 23.17
CA THR A 409 -13.25 15.23 22.41
C THR A 409 -11.81 14.86 22.03
N ASN A 410 -11.02 15.81 21.52
CA ASN A 410 -9.60 15.61 21.22
C ASN A 410 -8.80 15.26 22.48
N ARG A 411 -9.02 15.98 23.59
CA ARG A 411 -8.39 15.67 24.89
C ARG A 411 -8.68 14.23 25.32
N LYS A 412 -9.95 13.78 25.22
CA LYS A 412 -10.35 12.40 25.54
C LYS A 412 -9.68 11.38 24.63
N TRP A 413 -9.61 11.65 23.32
CA TRP A 413 -8.90 10.78 22.36
C TRP A 413 -7.40 10.67 22.64
N THR A 414 -6.72 11.78 22.94
CA THR A 414 -5.30 11.78 23.30
C THR A 414 -5.04 10.92 24.54
N VAL A 415 -5.80 11.16 25.62
CA VAL A 415 -5.70 10.35 26.86
C VAL A 415 -5.98 8.87 26.58
N TYR A 416 -7.01 8.57 25.79
CA TYR A 416 -7.37 7.20 25.42
C TYR A 416 -6.26 6.50 24.62
N ASN A 417 -5.75 7.14 23.57
CA ASN A 417 -4.75 6.56 22.68
C ASN A 417 -3.41 6.35 23.40
N GLU A 418 -2.95 7.31 24.20
CA GLU A 418 -1.75 7.15 25.02
C GLU A 418 -1.90 5.99 26.02
N ALA A 419 -3.04 5.90 26.70
CA ALA A 419 -3.30 4.84 27.66
C ALA A 419 -3.35 3.45 26.99
N VAL A 420 -3.96 3.32 25.80
CA VAL A 420 -4.00 2.07 25.02
C VAL A 420 -2.61 1.65 24.56
N GLN A 421 -1.78 2.59 24.07
CA GLN A 421 -0.43 2.28 23.63
C GLN A 421 0.42 1.74 24.78
N VAL A 422 0.36 2.38 25.95
CA VAL A 422 1.05 1.88 27.15
C VAL A 422 0.47 0.54 27.59
N ALA A 423 -0.85 0.36 27.59
CA ALA A 423 -1.51 -0.91 27.96
C ALA A 423 -1.05 -2.10 27.10
N LYS A 424 -0.88 -1.89 25.80
CA LYS A 424 -0.40 -2.90 24.84
C LYS A 424 1.09 -3.17 24.95
N GLY A 425 1.89 -2.15 25.29
CA GLY A 425 3.33 -2.27 25.47
C GLY A 425 3.75 -3.03 26.74
N LEU A 426 2.85 -3.20 27.70
CA LEU A 426 3.10 -3.96 28.92
C LEU A 426 3.17 -5.47 28.64
N LYS A 427 4.38 -5.97 28.39
CA LYS A 427 4.70 -7.40 28.21
C LYS A 427 4.66 -8.16 29.54
N GLU A 428 4.55 -9.49 29.47
CA GLU A 428 4.81 -10.37 30.63
C GLU A 428 6.25 -10.16 31.10
N ALA A 429 6.40 -9.65 32.33
CA ALA A 429 7.71 -9.39 32.92
C ALA A 429 8.38 -10.69 33.39
N ASN A 430 9.69 -10.60 33.58
CA ASN A 430 10.50 -11.66 34.20
C ASN A 430 9.90 -12.06 35.57
N LYS A 431 10.10 -13.31 36.00
CA LYS A 431 9.40 -13.88 37.17
C LYS A 431 9.86 -13.34 38.54
N ASP A 432 10.74 -12.34 38.57
CA ASP A 432 11.24 -11.74 39.81
C ASP A 432 10.25 -10.75 40.42
N SER A 433 10.35 -10.56 41.73
CA SER A 433 9.38 -9.79 42.50
C SER A 433 9.36 -8.28 42.16
N ALA A 434 10.50 -7.70 41.78
CA ALA A 434 10.62 -6.27 41.51
C ALA A 434 10.00 -5.91 40.16
N SER A 435 10.26 -6.72 39.12
CA SER A 435 9.69 -6.54 37.79
C SER A 435 8.16 -6.68 37.79
N LEU A 436 7.62 -7.66 38.52
CA LEU A 436 6.17 -7.86 38.67
C LEU A 436 5.50 -6.70 39.43
N ALA A 437 6.16 -6.14 40.45
CA ALA A 437 5.66 -4.98 41.17
C ALA A 437 5.63 -3.71 40.30
N ALA A 438 6.62 -3.53 39.43
CA ALA A 438 6.67 -2.43 38.47
C ALA A 438 5.53 -2.53 37.44
N VAL A 439 5.26 -3.73 36.90
CA VAL A 439 4.10 -3.98 36.03
C VAL A 439 2.78 -3.68 36.75
N ALA A 440 2.62 -4.14 38.00
CA ALA A 440 1.41 -3.88 38.77
C ALA A 440 1.17 -2.38 38.99
N LYS A 441 2.23 -1.59 39.21
CA LYS A 441 2.15 -0.13 39.31
C LYS A 441 1.77 0.49 37.97
N ALA A 442 2.47 0.15 36.89
CA ALA A 442 2.18 0.68 35.56
C ALA A 442 0.73 0.39 35.13
N CYS A 443 0.21 -0.80 35.43
CA CYS A 443 -1.19 -1.14 35.18
C CYS A 443 -2.17 -0.23 35.94
N ARG A 444 -1.89 0.10 37.21
CA ARG A 444 -2.73 1.05 37.99
C ARG A 444 -2.69 2.46 37.42
N ASP A 445 -1.52 2.92 37.00
CA ASP A 445 -1.36 4.26 36.44
C ASP A 445 -2.13 4.38 35.11
N VAL A 446 -2.10 3.34 34.27
CA VAL A 446 -2.90 3.27 33.04
C VAL A 446 -4.40 3.18 33.33
N ALA A 447 -4.82 2.39 34.32
CA ALA A 447 -6.24 2.34 34.71
C ALA A 447 -6.74 3.72 35.18
N ALA A 448 -5.94 4.45 35.96
CA ALA A 448 -6.29 5.80 36.39
C ALA A 448 -6.46 6.77 35.21
N LYS A 449 -5.62 6.65 34.16
CA LYS A 449 -5.80 7.43 32.92
C LYS A 449 -7.14 7.13 32.25
N PHE A 450 -7.53 5.86 32.13
CA PHE A 450 -8.84 5.50 31.58
C PHE A 450 -10.01 5.98 32.44
N ARG A 451 -9.88 5.91 33.77
CA ARG A 451 -10.90 6.44 34.71
C ARG A 451 -11.05 7.96 34.64
N SER A 452 -10.07 8.70 34.13
CA SER A 452 -10.17 10.15 33.94
C SER A 452 -11.09 10.57 32.78
N ILE A 453 -11.55 9.61 31.96
CA ILE A 453 -12.42 9.81 30.80
C ILE A 453 -13.60 8.82 30.78
N PRO A 454 -14.44 8.79 31.83
CA PRO A 454 -15.53 7.81 31.96
C PRO A 454 -16.54 7.90 30.81
N GLY A 455 -17.06 6.76 30.37
CA GLY A 455 -18.04 6.65 29.28
C GLY A 455 -17.50 6.99 27.89
N PHE A 456 -16.19 7.26 27.74
CA PHE A 456 -15.58 7.55 26.45
C PHE A 456 -15.03 6.27 25.80
N SER A 457 -15.56 5.91 24.63
CA SER A 457 -15.17 4.68 23.92
C SER A 457 -15.29 3.46 24.85
N ASN A 458 -14.27 2.61 24.94
CA ASN A 458 -14.20 1.51 25.91
C ASN A 458 -13.22 1.80 27.07
N ALA A 459 -13.06 3.06 27.47
CA ALA A 459 -12.14 3.42 28.55
C ALA A 459 -12.48 2.68 29.86
N ASP A 460 -13.76 2.55 30.20
CA ASP A 460 -14.18 1.84 31.42
C ASP A 460 -13.83 0.35 31.37
N GLY A 461 -13.98 -0.31 30.21
CA GLY A 461 -13.58 -1.71 30.03
C GLY A 461 -12.07 -1.89 30.15
N TRP A 462 -11.29 -1.00 29.52
CA TRP A 462 -9.83 -0.99 29.66
C TRP A 462 -9.40 -0.72 31.10
N ALA A 463 -10.07 0.17 31.83
CA ALA A 463 -9.77 0.44 33.23
C ALA A 463 -9.95 -0.82 34.09
N VAL A 464 -11.06 -1.53 33.91
CA VAL A 464 -11.34 -2.79 34.62
C VAL A 464 -10.31 -3.87 34.27
N GLU A 465 -9.96 -4.00 32.99
CA GLU A 465 -8.94 -4.96 32.55
C GLU A 465 -7.57 -4.66 33.20
N MET A 466 -7.15 -3.40 33.19
CA MET A 466 -5.88 -2.97 33.75
C MET A 466 -5.84 -3.08 35.28
N GLU A 467 -6.94 -2.80 35.97
CA GLU A 467 -7.12 -3.05 37.40
C GLU A 467 -6.97 -4.56 37.71
N GLY A 468 -7.56 -5.43 36.89
CA GLY A 468 -7.43 -6.88 37.00
C GLY A 468 -6.00 -7.39 36.76
N ARG A 469 -5.32 -6.85 35.74
CA ARG A 469 -3.88 -7.14 35.47
C ARG A 469 -2.99 -6.67 36.62
N ALA A 470 -3.26 -5.48 37.17
CA ALA A 470 -2.52 -4.96 38.33
C ALA A 470 -2.69 -5.85 39.56
N ALA A 471 -3.91 -6.31 39.85
CA ALA A 471 -4.19 -7.20 40.97
C ALA A 471 -3.47 -8.55 40.82
N THR A 472 -3.50 -9.13 39.62
CA THR A 472 -2.83 -10.40 39.31
C THR A 472 -1.31 -10.28 39.46
N ALA A 473 -0.70 -9.27 38.80
CA ALA A 473 0.73 -9.01 38.91
C ALA A 473 1.17 -8.72 40.36
N GLY A 474 0.35 -7.99 41.12
CA GLY A 474 0.60 -7.72 42.54
C GLY A 474 0.61 -8.98 43.40
N LYS A 475 -0.32 -9.92 43.18
CA LYS A 475 -0.31 -11.23 43.86
C LYS A 475 0.94 -12.04 43.51
N MET A 476 1.27 -12.11 42.22
CA MET A 476 2.47 -12.82 41.74
C MET A 476 3.76 -12.22 42.31
N ALA A 477 3.86 -10.89 42.40
CA ALA A 477 5.01 -10.21 43.00
C ALA A 477 5.17 -10.57 44.49
N ALA A 478 4.06 -10.61 45.24
CA ALA A 478 4.08 -10.98 46.66
C ALA A 478 4.53 -12.44 46.86
N GLU A 479 4.11 -13.37 45.98
CA GLU A 479 4.55 -14.76 46.01
C GLU A 479 6.01 -14.94 45.61
N ALA A 480 6.46 -14.25 44.56
CA ALA A 480 7.86 -14.24 44.13
C ALA A 480 8.77 -13.71 45.25
N LEU A 481 8.36 -12.64 45.93
CA LEU A 481 9.10 -12.07 47.06
C LEU A 481 9.21 -13.07 48.23
N LYS A 482 8.16 -13.84 48.52
CA LYS A 482 8.22 -14.92 49.53
C LYS A 482 9.23 -15.99 49.14
N ARG A 483 9.23 -16.46 47.88
CA ARG A 483 10.19 -17.46 47.37
C ARG A 483 11.63 -16.96 47.41
N GLU A 484 11.86 -15.71 47.02
CA GLU A 484 13.18 -15.07 47.07
C GLU A 484 13.71 -14.97 48.51
N ARG A 485 12.86 -14.61 49.48
CA ARG A 485 13.22 -14.57 50.91
C ARG A 485 13.60 -15.96 51.43
N SER A 486 12.82 -16.99 51.10
CA SER A 486 13.12 -18.39 51.47
C SER A 486 14.43 -18.88 50.85
N SER A 487 14.69 -18.55 49.58
CA SER A 487 15.95 -18.92 48.90
C SER A 487 17.19 -18.25 49.52
N ARG A 488 17.10 -16.98 49.92
CA ARG A 488 18.21 -16.28 50.61
C ARG A 488 18.52 -16.91 51.97
N LEU A 489 17.51 -17.32 52.72
CA LEU A 489 17.67 -18.06 53.98
C LEU A 489 18.44 -19.37 53.77
N VAL A 490 18.05 -20.18 52.77
CA VAL A 490 18.75 -21.43 52.42
C VAL A 490 20.19 -21.18 51.94
N LYS A 491 20.42 -20.19 51.08
CA LYS A 491 21.78 -19.85 50.59
C LYS A 491 22.71 -19.37 51.71
N ASN A 492 22.20 -18.62 52.69
CA ASN A 492 22.99 -18.18 53.84
C ASN A 492 23.36 -19.37 54.76
N LEU A 493 22.46 -20.33 54.94
CA LEU A 493 22.75 -21.58 55.66
C LEU A 493 23.82 -22.43 54.95
N VAL A 494 23.76 -22.55 53.62
CA VAL A 494 24.78 -23.27 52.83
C VAL A 494 26.14 -22.57 52.86
N LYS A 495 26.19 -21.23 52.81
CA LYS A 495 27.45 -20.49 52.93
C LYS A 495 28.15 -20.70 54.27
N LEU A 496 27.38 -20.78 55.36
CA LEU A 496 27.91 -21.13 56.69
C LEU A 496 28.49 -22.56 56.72
N ALA A 497 27.85 -23.51 56.04
CA ALA A 497 28.34 -24.89 55.95
C ALA A 497 29.62 -25.02 55.10
N VAL A 498 29.72 -24.28 53.98
CA VAL A 498 30.90 -24.28 53.09
C VAL A 498 32.09 -23.56 53.73
N ALA A 499 31.86 -22.46 54.47
CA ALA A 499 32.91 -21.82 55.27
C ALA A 499 33.47 -22.78 56.34
N GLY A 500 32.62 -23.60 56.95
CA GLY A 500 33.04 -24.68 57.85
C GLY A 500 33.89 -25.76 57.17
N ALA A 501 33.57 -26.13 55.92
CA ALA A 501 34.31 -27.13 55.16
C ALA A 501 35.69 -26.63 54.66
N ILE A 502 35.84 -25.35 54.35
CA ILE A 502 37.10 -24.75 53.91
C ILE A 502 38.13 -24.69 55.06
N VAL A 503 37.69 -24.50 56.31
CA VAL A 503 38.57 -24.57 57.49
C VAL A 503 39.12 -25.99 57.69
N ILE A 504 38.38 -27.03 57.28
CA ILE A 504 38.80 -28.43 57.34
C ILE A 504 39.78 -28.78 56.19
N ALA A 505 39.70 -28.11 55.04
CA ALA A 505 40.52 -28.37 53.86
C ALA A 505 41.88 -27.65 53.82
N ILE A 506 42.19 -26.78 54.79
CA ILE A 506 43.51 -26.11 54.94
C ILE A 506 44.51 -27.01 55.71
N ALA A 507 44.08 -28.20 56.16
CA ALA A 507 44.98 -29.25 56.61
C ALA A 507 45.38 -30.17 55.45
N LEU A 508 46.67 -30.11 55.06
CA LEU A 508 47.50 -31.03 54.25
C LEU A 508 47.97 -30.50 52.85
N PRO A 509 49.27 -30.12 52.71
CA PRO A 509 49.90 -29.62 51.48
C PRO A 509 50.93 -30.59 50.84
N ALA A 510 51.01 -30.62 49.50
CA ALA A 510 52.21 -30.89 48.67
C ALA A 510 51.79 -31.02 47.18
N SER A 511 52.52 -30.57 46.14
CA SER A 511 53.69 -29.71 46.02
C SER A 511 53.83 -29.31 44.53
N LYS A 512 54.31 -28.09 44.29
CA LYS A 512 54.41 -27.36 43.02
C LYS A 512 55.69 -27.71 42.22
N TYR A 513 55.95 -28.99 41.95
CA TYR A 513 57.22 -29.39 41.31
C TYR A 513 57.13 -29.75 39.82
N PHE A 514 55.95 -29.90 39.23
CA PHE A 514 55.82 -30.35 37.83
C PHE A 514 55.75 -29.24 36.77
N ALA A 515 55.57 -27.98 37.15
CA ALA A 515 55.24 -26.90 36.22
C ALA A 515 56.42 -26.30 35.45
N LYS A 516 57.68 -26.68 35.76
CA LYS A 516 58.87 -26.04 35.17
C LYS A 516 59.58 -26.81 34.06
N MET A 517 59.16 -28.04 33.74
CA MET A 517 59.90 -28.90 32.80
C MET A 517 59.39 -28.90 31.35
N LEU A 518 58.20 -28.34 31.05
CA LEU A 518 57.55 -28.55 29.73
C LEU A 518 57.65 -27.38 28.74
N ALA A 519 58.39 -26.31 29.07
CA ALA A 519 58.34 -25.04 28.32
C ALA A 519 59.34 -24.90 27.15
N ALA A 520 60.08 -25.95 26.76
CA ALA A 520 61.21 -25.79 25.81
C ALA A 520 61.13 -26.64 24.51
N ALA A 521 59.98 -27.21 24.15
CA ALA A 521 59.87 -28.11 22.97
C ALA A 521 58.71 -27.78 22.00
N ASN A 522 58.11 -26.58 22.07
CA ASN A 522 56.69 -26.44 21.71
C ASN A 522 56.30 -25.41 20.63
N GLU A 523 57.13 -25.12 19.62
CA GLU A 523 56.74 -24.10 18.61
C GLU A 523 56.55 -24.60 17.16
N ARG A 524 56.88 -25.85 16.82
CA ARG A 524 56.58 -26.41 15.48
C ARG A 524 55.56 -27.54 15.42
N LYS A 525 55.20 -28.16 16.55
CA LYS A 525 54.14 -29.19 16.61
C LYS A 525 52.75 -28.63 16.94
N VAL A 526 52.69 -27.45 17.57
CA VAL A 526 51.44 -26.81 18.01
C VAL A 526 50.62 -26.28 16.84
N GLU A 527 51.26 -25.69 15.83
CA GLU A 527 50.53 -25.08 14.69
C GLU A 527 49.83 -26.14 13.81
N THR A 528 50.50 -27.26 13.51
CA THR A 528 49.92 -28.38 12.74
C THR A 528 48.84 -29.14 13.52
N ALA A 529 48.96 -29.25 14.85
CA ALA A 529 47.92 -29.86 15.68
C ALA A 529 46.70 -28.94 15.81
N ARG A 530 46.91 -27.62 15.91
CA ARG A 530 45.85 -26.62 16.00
C ARG A 530 45.02 -26.54 14.72
N GLN A 531 45.64 -26.59 13.54
CA GLN A 531 44.91 -26.64 12.27
C GLN A 531 44.11 -27.93 12.08
N ALA A 532 44.60 -29.07 12.61
CA ALA A 532 43.87 -30.34 12.57
C ALA A 532 42.70 -30.38 13.57
N ASP A 533 42.84 -29.75 14.75
CA ASP A 533 41.77 -29.62 15.74
C ASP A 533 40.70 -28.62 15.27
N GLU A 534 41.08 -27.48 14.67
CA GLU A 534 40.13 -26.51 14.09
C GLU A 534 39.31 -27.15 12.94
N GLN A 535 39.92 -27.97 12.08
CA GLN A 535 39.19 -28.69 11.03
C GLN A 535 38.25 -29.78 11.57
N LYS A 536 38.63 -30.47 12.66
CA LYS A 536 37.75 -31.43 13.34
C LYS A 536 36.57 -30.74 14.02
N GLU A 537 36.80 -29.61 14.66
CA GLU A 537 35.77 -28.82 15.33
C GLU A 537 34.75 -28.29 14.31
N GLN A 538 35.22 -27.76 13.18
CA GLN A 538 34.34 -27.33 12.07
C GLN A 538 33.55 -28.48 11.46
N ALA A 539 34.16 -29.66 11.31
CA ALA A 539 33.46 -30.86 10.81
C ALA A 539 32.40 -31.38 11.80
N GLU A 540 32.68 -31.34 13.10
CA GLU A 540 31.70 -31.69 14.13
C GLU A 540 30.57 -30.67 14.22
N GLU A 541 30.86 -29.38 14.05
CA GLU A 541 29.87 -28.31 14.04
C GLU A 541 28.96 -28.40 12.81
N HIS A 542 29.51 -28.66 11.62
CA HIS A 542 28.74 -28.91 10.40
C HIS A 542 27.80 -30.13 10.56
N LYS A 543 28.30 -31.21 11.17
CA LYS A 543 27.49 -32.40 11.46
C LYS A 543 26.37 -32.15 12.48
N ARG A 544 26.62 -31.29 13.49
CA ARG A 544 25.59 -30.85 14.44
C ARG A 544 24.54 -29.95 13.76
N PHE A 545 24.96 -29.09 12.84
CA PHE A 545 24.08 -28.21 12.08
C PHE A 545 23.16 -29.00 11.14
N GLU A 546 23.69 -29.97 10.41
CA GLU A 546 22.88 -30.87 9.56
C GLU A 546 21.88 -31.70 10.38
N ALA A 547 22.29 -32.21 11.55
CA ALA A 547 21.39 -32.93 12.45
C ALA A 547 20.27 -32.02 13.00
N ALA A 548 20.56 -30.76 13.29
CA ALA A 548 19.57 -29.78 13.73
C ALA A 548 18.55 -29.43 12.63
N ILE A 549 19.00 -29.28 11.37
CA ILE A 549 18.11 -29.07 10.22
C ILE A 549 17.17 -30.27 10.03
N ALA A 550 17.70 -31.50 10.11
CA ALA A 550 16.90 -32.71 9.95
C ALA A 550 15.82 -32.86 11.05
N GLU A 551 16.15 -32.50 12.29
CA GLU A 551 15.19 -32.50 13.40
C GLU A 551 14.13 -31.39 13.26
N ALA A 552 14.53 -30.19 12.80
CA ALA A 552 13.58 -29.10 12.52
C ALA A 552 12.57 -29.48 11.42
N GLN A 553 13.02 -30.10 10.32
CA GLN A 553 12.15 -30.60 9.25
C GLN A 553 11.18 -31.69 9.74
N LYS A 554 11.62 -32.52 10.69
CA LYS A 554 10.77 -33.55 11.31
C LYS A 554 9.70 -32.94 12.21
N GLN A 555 10.03 -31.89 12.95
CA GLN A 555 9.09 -31.14 13.79
C GLN A 555 8.05 -30.39 12.95
N GLU A 556 8.45 -29.78 11.83
CA GLU A 556 7.55 -29.11 10.88
C GLU A 556 6.52 -30.09 10.29
N LYS A 557 6.97 -31.25 9.79
CA LYS A 557 6.07 -32.31 9.28
C LYS A 557 5.12 -32.85 10.37
N ALA A 558 5.58 -32.95 11.61
CA ALA A 558 4.73 -33.38 12.72
C ALA A 558 3.66 -32.33 13.06
N GLN A 559 4.00 -31.05 12.97
CA GLN A 559 3.09 -29.93 13.21
C GLN A 559 2.02 -29.83 12.11
N GLU A 560 2.40 -29.98 10.83
CA GLU A 560 1.44 -30.05 9.71
C GLU A 560 0.44 -31.20 9.86
N ALA A 561 0.92 -32.39 10.26
CA ALA A 561 0.07 -33.55 10.47
C ALA A 561 -0.90 -33.37 11.66
N MET A 562 -0.52 -32.61 12.69
CA MET A 562 -1.37 -32.30 13.83
C MET A 562 -2.49 -31.33 13.45
N ILE A 563 -2.16 -30.27 12.70
CA ILE A 563 -3.15 -29.28 12.21
C ILE A 563 -4.20 -29.98 11.33
N LYS A 564 -3.76 -30.84 10.39
CA LYS A 564 -4.67 -31.58 9.52
C LYS A 564 -5.67 -32.45 10.29
N LYS A 565 -5.22 -33.13 11.35
CA LYS A 565 -6.10 -33.95 12.20
C LYS A 565 -7.11 -33.12 12.98
N GLU A 566 -6.72 -31.93 13.43
CA GLU A 566 -7.61 -31.00 14.14
C GLU A 566 -8.71 -30.47 13.22
N ASP A 567 -8.36 -30.09 11.98
CA ASP A 567 -9.31 -29.66 10.95
C ASP A 567 -10.30 -30.77 10.57
N GLU A 568 -9.82 -32.00 10.38
CA GLU A 568 -10.68 -33.17 10.11
C GLU A 568 -11.65 -33.47 11.27
N ALA A 569 -11.18 -33.36 12.52
CA ALA A 569 -12.02 -33.56 13.70
C ALA A 569 -13.08 -32.46 13.85
N LYS A 570 -12.74 -31.21 13.52
CA LYS A 570 -13.66 -30.07 13.54
C LYS A 570 -14.76 -30.23 12.48
N ALA A 571 -14.40 -30.60 11.25
CA ALA A 571 -15.35 -30.87 10.16
C ALA A 571 -16.33 -32.01 10.52
N ALA A 572 -15.84 -33.09 11.15
CA ALA A 572 -16.68 -34.20 11.60
C ALA A 572 -17.69 -33.80 12.69
N LYS A 573 -17.30 -32.91 13.61
CA LYS A 573 -18.17 -32.37 14.66
C LYS A 573 -19.27 -31.48 14.08
N GLU A 574 -18.92 -30.60 13.14
CA GLU A 574 -19.89 -29.72 12.46
C GLU A 574 -20.93 -30.51 11.66
N LYS A 575 -20.52 -31.58 10.98
CA LYS A 575 -21.44 -32.49 10.27
C LYS A 575 -22.48 -33.14 11.19
N LYS A 576 -22.08 -33.55 12.40
CA LYS A 576 -23.01 -34.10 13.40
C LYS A 576 -24.00 -33.06 13.91
N ILE A 577 -23.55 -31.81 14.13
CA ILE A 577 -24.42 -30.70 14.55
C ILE A 577 -25.45 -30.37 13.45
N LYS A 578 -25.04 -30.34 12.18
CA LYS A 578 -25.95 -30.10 11.04
C LYS A 578 -27.04 -31.16 10.96
N ALA A 579 -26.68 -32.44 11.07
CA ALA A 579 -27.64 -33.54 11.05
C ALA A 579 -28.64 -33.47 12.23
N ALA A 580 -28.19 -33.09 13.43
CA ALA A 580 -29.06 -32.92 14.59
C ALA A 580 -30.06 -31.75 14.40
N LYS A 581 -29.62 -30.61 13.84
CA LYS A 581 -30.50 -29.47 13.54
C LYS A 581 -31.58 -29.83 12.52
N GLU A 582 -31.22 -30.58 11.48
CA GLU A 582 -32.16 -30.99 10.43
C GLU A 582 -33.25 -31.92 10.97
N LYS A 583 -32.88 -32.82 11.91
CA LYS A 583 -33.85 -33.69 12.59
C LYS A 583 -34.85 -32.89 13.43
N VAL A 584 -34.36 -31.93 14.23
CA VAL A 584 -35.23 -31.04 15.05
C VAL A 584 -36.19 -30.23 14.18
N ARG A 585 -35.72 -29.76 13.01
CA ARG A 585 -36.55 -29.06 12.04
C ARG A 585 -37.68 -29.95 11.53
N ALA A 586 -37.37 -31.15 11.05
CA ALA A 586 -38.38 -32.07 10.50
C ALA A 586 -39.51 -32.37 11.51
N GLU A 587 -39.18 -32.50 12.79
CA GLU A 587 -40.16 -32.75 13.86
C GLU A 587 -41.05 -31.53 14.16
N LYS A 588 -40.49 -30.31 14.13
CA LYS A 588 -41.19 -29.08 14.55
C LYS A 588 -41.86 -28.30 13.41
N TYR A 589 -41.46 -28.54 12.17
CA TYR A 589 -41.98 -27.82 10.99
C TYR A 589 -43.51 -27.92 10.81
N PRO A 590 -44.15 -29.10 11.00
CA PRO A 590 -45.62 -29.21 10.89
C PRO A 590 -46.37 -28.33 11.89
N ALA A 591 -45.83 -28.15 13.11
CA ALA A 591 -46.45 -27.29 14.12
C ALA A 591 -46.41 -25.81 13.72
N ALA A 592 -45.31 -25.36 13.13
CA ALA A 592 -45.21 -24.01 12.58
C ALA A 592 -46.16 -23.80 11.38
N GLN A 593 -46.32 -24.81 10.52
CA GLN A 593 -47.32 -24.79 9.44
C GLN A 593 -48.76 -24.70 9.95
N ALA A 594 -49.09 -25.40 11.04
CA ALA A 594 -50.42 -25.33 11.64
C ALA A 594 -50.74 -23.91 12.16
N LEU A 595 -49.77 -23.23 12.78
CA LEU A 595 -49.91 -21.82 13.17
C LEU A 595 -50.12 -20.92 11.94
N PHE A 596 -49.40 -21.20 10.86
CA PHE A 596 -49.51 -20.45 9.60
C PHE A 596 -50.91 -20.59 8.99
N ALA A 597 -51.43 -21.82 8.90
CA ALA A 597 -52.77 -22.11 8.38
C ALA A 597 -53.89 -21.49 9.24
N ALA A 598 -53.65 -21.32 10.54
CA ALA A 598 -54.55 -20.66 11.47
C ALA A 598 -54.52 -19.12 11.40
N GLY A 599 -53.73 -18.53 10.49
CA GLY A 599 -53.59 -17.07 10.34
C GLY A 599 -52.76 -16.40 11.44
N LYS A 600 -52.09 -17.18 12.30
CA LYS A 600 -51.21 -16.69 13.37
C LYS A 600 -49.80 -16.44 12.83
N TYR A 601 -49.71 -15.49 11.90
CA TYR A 601 -48.50 -15.30 11.11
C TYR A 601 -47.26 -14.90 11.92
N PRO A 602 -47.32 -13.97 12.90
CA PRO A 602 -46.15 -13.64 13.71
C PRO A 602 -45.60 -14.86 14.46
N GLU A 603 -46.47 -15.66 15.07
CA GLU A 603 -46.11 -16.86 15.82
C GLU A 603 -45.59 -17.96 14.92
N ALA A 604 -46.22 -18.17 13.76
CA ALA A 604 -45.76 -19.13 12.76
C ALA A 604 -44.37 -18.76 12.24
N MET A 605 -44.15 -17.49 11.89
CA MET A 605 -42.86 -17.04 11.37
C MET A 605 -41.76 -17.06 12.44
N ALA A 606 -42.08 -16.77 13.70
CA ALA A 606 -41.15 -16.98 14.81
C ALA A 606 -40.77 -18.45 14.95
N ALA A 607 -41.75 -19.37 14.92
CA ALA A 607 -41.51 -20.81 15.00
C ALA A 607 -40.67 -21.32 13.81
N PHE A 608 -40.96 -20.88 12.58
CA PHE A 608 -40.14 -21.19 11.40
C PHE A 608 -38.71 -20.67 11.55
N LYS A 609 -38.52 -19.46 12.10
CA LYS A 609 -37.19 -18.87 12.31
C LYS A 609 -36.35 -19.71 13.28
N GLU A 610 -36.95 -20.21 14.37
CA GLU A 610 -36.26 -21.06 15.35
C GLU A 610 -35.78 -22.41 14.79
N ILE A 611 -36.47 -22.93 13.77
CA ILE A 611 -36.19 -24.25 13.19
C ILE A 611 -35.43 -24.18 11.86
N GLY A 612 -34.83 -23.02 11.55
CA GLY A 612 -33.96 -22.86 10.38
C GLY A 612 -34.65 -22.38 9.10
N GLY A 613 -35.79 -21.69 9.24
CA GLY A 613 -36.41 -20.94 8.15
C GLY A 613 -37.73 -21.51 7.61
N TYR A 614 -38.23 -20.86 6.56
CA TYR A 614 -39.49 -21.14 5.88
C TYR A 614 -39.25 -21.70 4.48
N GLU A 615 -40.08 -22.63 4.01
CA GLU A 615 -39.98 -23.22 2.67
C GLU A 615 -40.99 -22.56 1.73
N PHE A 616 -40.48 -22.12 0.57
CA PHE A 616 -41.28 -21.43 -0.44
C PHE A 616 -40.62 -21.57 -1.83
N GLY A 617 -41.39 -21.97 -2.85
CA GLY A 617 -40.88 -22.12 -4.22
C GLY A 617 -39.74 -23.11 -4.38
N LYS A 618 -39.76 -24.21 -3.63
CA LYS A 618 -38.68 -25.24 -3.53
C LYS A 618 -37.40 -24.78 -2.84
N PHE A 619 -37.33 -23.52 -2.40
CA PHE A 619 -36.17 -22.98 -1.69
C PHE A 619 -36.43 -22.89 -0.18
N ARG A 620 -35.35 -22.94 0.57
CA ARG A 620 -35.32 -22.68 2.02
C ARG A 620 -34.97 -21.21 2.24
N TRP A 621 -35.76 -20.53 3.05
CA TRP A 621 -35.64 -19.10 3.30
C TRP A 621 -35.43 -18.79 4.76
N ARG A 622 -34.44 -17.96 5.05
CA ARG A 622 -34.27 -17.30 6.33
C ARG A 622 -35.22 -16.11 6.45
N ILE A 623 -35.82 -15.96 7.63
CA ILE A 623 -36.74 -14.89 7.96
C ILE A 623 -35.97 -13.74 8.60
N LEU A 624 -35.89 -12.61 7.90
CA LEU A 624 -35.17 -11.42 8.35
C LEU A 624 -36.05 -10.44 9.12
N GLU A 625 -37.29 -10.22 8.66
CA GLU A 625 -38.24 -9.28 9.24
C GLU A 625 -39.67 -9.76 9.02
N VAL A 626 -40.56 -9.52 9.99
CA VAL A 626 -42.00 -9.78 9.88
C VAL A 626 -42.72 -8.51 10.29
N GLN A 627 -43.52 -7.94 9.41
CA GLN A 627 -44.27 -6.71 9.68
C GLN A 627 -45.51 -6.59 8.81
N GLY A 628 -46.63 -6.13 9.36
CA GLY A 628 -47.83 -5.76 8.59
C GLY A 628 -48.35 -6.85 7.63
N GLY A 629 -48.37 -8.12 8.07
CA GLY A 629 -48.85 -9.25 7.25
C GLY A 629 -47.91 -9.68 6.12
N LYS A 630 -46.66 -9.21 6.13
CA LYS A 630 -45.62 -9.63 5.18
C LYS A 630 -44.32 -10.00 5.92
N ALA A 631 -43.50 -10.81 5.27
CA ALA A 631 -42.16 -11.14 5.78
C ALA A 631 -41.08 -10.87 4.73
N LEU A 632 -39.95 -10.34 5.17
CA LEU A 632 -38.73 -10.27 4.38
C LEU A 632 -37.97 -11.58 4.54
N LEU A 633 -37.73 -12.23 3.42
CA LEU A 633 -37.06 -13.51 3.32
C LEU A 633 -35.77 -13.36 2.50
N ILE A 634 -34.74 -14.14 2.85
CA ILE A 634 -33.53 -14.36 2.02
C ILE A 634 -33.28 -15.87 1.95
N THR A 635 -32.79 -16.41 0.82
CA THR A 635 -32.48 -17.85 0.75
C THR A 635 -31.44 -18.23 1.79
N GLU A 636 -31.58 -19.40 2.43
CA GLU A 636 -30.65 -19.87 3.48
C GLU A 636 -29.25 -20.09 2.94
N ASP A 637 -29.16 -20.74 1.78
CA ASP A 637 -27.94 -21.04 1.05
C ASP A 637 -27.89 -20.27 -0.29
N VAL A 638 -26.73 -20.29 -0.93
CA VAL A 638 -26.55 -19.80 -2.31
C VAL A 638 -27.36 -20.69 -3.24
N VAL A 639 -28.23 -20.09 -4.05
CA VAL A 639 -29.07 -20.86 -4.97
C VAL A 639 -28.37 -21.19 -6.28
N GLU A 640 -27.36 -20.41 -6.64
CA GLU A 640 -26.57 -20.56 -7.86
C GLU A 640 -25.40 -19.57 -7.82
N ASP A 641 -24.28 -19.89 -8.46
CA ASP A 641 -23.20 -18.94 -8.72
C ASP A 641 -23.45 -18.25 -10.07
N ARG A 642 -23.47 -16.92 -10.09
CA ARG A 642 -23.64 -16.12 -11.31
C ARG A 642 -22.88 -14.81 -11.24
N PRO A 643 -22.43 -14.27 -12.38
CA PRO A 643 -21.92 -12.91 -12.40
C PRO A 643 -23.02 -11.89 -12.10
N PHE A 644 -22.64 -10.82 -11.42
CA PHE A 644 -23.50 -9.66 -11.23
C PHE A 644 -23.91 -9.04 -12.58
N ASN A 645 -22.96 -8.98 -13.51
CA ASN A 645 -23.18 -8.61 -14.90
C ASN A 645 -22.28 -9.40 -15.84
N VAL A 646 -22.84 -10.00 -16.90
CA VAL A 646 -22.08 -10.88 -17.82
C VAL A 646 -20.87 -10.18 -18.48
N LYS A 647 -20.99 -8.89 -18.78
CA LYS A 647 -19.89 -8.09 -19.36
C LYS A 647 -19.23 -7.27 -18.29
N ASP A 648 -17.91 -7.13 -18.38
CA ASP A 648 -17.18 -6.20 -17.55
C ASP A 648 -17.39 -4.77 -18.06
N ALA A 649 -18.42 -4.11 -17.54
CA ALA A 649 -18.88 -2.81 -17.98
C ALA A 649 -19.54 -2.07 -16.83
N LYS A 650 -19.48 -0.73 -16.86
CA LYS A 650 -20.16 0.13 -15.89
C LYS A 650 -21.65 -0.19 -15.84
N VAL A 651 -22.10 -0.74 -14.72
CA VAL A 651 -23.45 -1.28 -14.53
C VAL A 651 -23.94 -0.94 -13.12
N THR A 652 -25.23 -0.69 -12.97
CA THR A 652 -25.89 -0.54 -11.65
C THR A 652 -26.82 -1.73 -11.43
N TRP A 653 -27.40 -1.85 -10.22
CA TRP A 653 -28.44 -2.87 -9.99
C TRP A 653 -29.58 -2.78 -11.02
N GLU A 654 -30.00 -1.56 -11.37
CA GLU A 654 -31.07 -1.29 -12.33
C GLU A 654 -30.82 -1.92 -13.70
N THR A 655 -29.57 -1.88 -14.17
CA THR A 655 -29.16 -2.30 -15.51
C THR A 655 -28.42 -3.65 -15.53
N SER A 656 -28.31 -4.35 -14.40
CA SER A 656 -27.52 -5.58 -14.31
C SER A 656 -28.25 -6.79 -14.92
N THR A 657 -27.48 -7.70 -15.54
CA THR A 657 -28.04 -8.97 -16.02
C THR A 657 -28.55 -9.84 -14.87
N LEU A 658 -27.96 -9.72 -13.67
CA LEU A 658 -28.41 -10.48 -12.51
C LEU A 658 -29.80 -10.05 -12.03
N ARG A 659 -30.12 -8.75 -12.00
CA ARG A 659 -31.47 -8.27 -11.67
C ARG A 659 -32.51 -8.81 -12.64
N LYS A 660 -32.18 -8.80 -13.94
CA LYS A 660 -33.04 -9.35 -14.99
C LYS A 660 -33.29 -10.86 -14.77
N TYR A 661 -32.23 -11.63 -14.55
CA TYR A 661 -32.34 -13.05 -14.21
C TYR A 661 -33.28 -13.29 -13.01
N LEU A 662 -33.11 -12.53 -11.92
CA LEU A 662 -33.92 -12.70 -10.71
C LEU A 662 -35.42 -12.44 -10.93
N ASN A 663 -35.76 -11.43 -11.73
CA ASN A 663 -37.15 -11.02 -11.97
C ASN A 663 -37.80 -11.68 -13.19
N ASP A 664 -37.02 -12.40 -13.99
CA ASP A 664 -37.51 -13.17 -15.14
C ASP A 664 -37.33 -14.69 -14.87
N GLU A 665 -36.20 -15.27 -15.27
CA GLU A 665 -35.93 -16.71 -15.25
C GLU A 665 -36.07 -17.33 -13.84
N PHE A 666 -35.53 -16.68 -12.81
CA PHE A 666 -35.61 -17.19 -11.45
C PHE A 666 -37.04 -17.07 -10.89
N LEU A 667 -37.75 -15.96 -11.15
CA LEU A 667 -39.15 -15.79 -10.75
C LEU A 667 -40.06 -16.83 -11.41
N ASN A 668 -39.76 -17.23 -12.64
CA ASN A 668 -40.48 -18.29 -13.35
C ASN A 668 -40.30 -19.70 -12.76
N LYS A 669 -39.38 -19.88 -11.80
CA LYS A 669 -39.27 -21.13 -11.02
C LYS A 669 -40.42 -21.31 -10.01
N PHE A 670 -41.14 -20.24 -9.70
CA PHE A 670 -42.32 -20.24 -8.83
C PHE A 670 -43.60 -20.42 -9.65
N SER A 671 -44.56 -21.15 -9.11
CA SER A 671 -45.91 -21.27 -9.69
C SER A 671 -46.65 -19.93 -9.69
N ALA A 672 -47.68 -19.78 -10.54
CA ALA A 672 -48.48 -18.56 -10.60
C ALA A 672 -49.10 -18.17 -9.24
N ALA A 673 -49.51 -19.15 -8.44
CA ALA A 673 -50.04 -18.94 -7.10
C ALA A 673 -48.96 -18.43 -6.13
N GLU A 674 -47.75 -18.97 -6.20
CA GLU A 674 -46.61 -18.51 -5.40
C GLU A 674 -46.15 -17.11 -5.81
N GLN A 675 -46.05 -16.83 -7.11
CA GLN A 675 -45.73 -15.50 -7.62
C GLN A 675 -46.74 -14.45 -7.13
N GLY A 676 -48.02 -14.80 -7.04
CA GLY A 676 -49.07 -13.95 -6.48
C GLY A 676 -48.88 -13.58 -4.99
N ARG A 677 -48.03 -14.31 -4.26
CA ARG A 677 -47.66 -13.99 -2.87
C ARG A 677 -46.40 -13.12 -2.78
N ILE A 678 -45.61 -13.02 -3.84
CA ILE A 678 -44.40 -12.20 -3.85
C ILE A 678 -44.80 -10.74 -4.07
N ILE A 679 -44.29 -9.85 -3.21
CA ILE A 679 -44.68 -8.44 -3.22
C ILE A 679 -43.67 -7.63 -4.04
N GLN A 680 -44.17 -6.92 -5.05
CA GLN A 680 -43.35 -5.95 -5.78
C GLN A 680 -42.90 -4.84 -4.83
N THR A 681 -41.59 -4.72 -4.67
CA THR A 681 -40.97 -3.85 -3.67
C THR A 681 -40.16 -2.76 -4.36
N LYS A 682 -40.31 -1.52 -3.89
CA LYS A 682 -39.40 -0.43 -4.26
C LYS A 682 -38.10 -0.58 -3.48
N VAL A 683 -37.00 -0.87 -4.16
CA VAL A 683 -35.68 -1.03 -3.53
C VAL A 683 -34.78 0.15 -3.89
N SER A 684 -34.17 0.76 -2.86
CA SER A 684 -33.33 1.95 -3.00
C SER A 684 -31.89 1.55 -3.23
N ASN A 685 -31.34 1.85 -4.40
CA ASN A 685 -29.97 1.49 -4.79
C ASN A 685 -28.99 2.61 -4.40
N ALA A 686 -28.76 2.78 -3.09
CA ALA A 686 -27.89 3.83 -2.58
C ALA A 686 -26.42 3.64 -3.02
N ALA A 687 -25.74 4.76 -3.24
CA ALA A 687 -24.33 4.83 -3.63
C ALA A 687 -23.40 4.46 -2.46
N TYR A 688 -22.43 3.58 -2.71
CA TYR A 688 -21.27 3.37 -1.83
C TYR A 688 -19.99 3.67 -2.62
N GLY A 689 -19.56 4.93 -2.62
CA GLY A 689 -18.37 5.38 -3.38
C GLY A 689 -18.52 5.37 -4.92
N SER A 690 -19.70 5.06 -5.47
CA SER A 690 -20.01 4.99 -6.91
C SER A 690 -21.51 5.22 -7.21
N ILE A 691 -21.94 5.28 -8.48
CA ILE A 691 -23.35 5.54 -8.85
C ILE A 691 -24.21 4.31 -8.54
N GLY A 692 -25.10 4.40 -7.54
CA GLY A 692 -25.99 3.30 -7.15
C GLY A 692 -27.16 3.01 -8.11
N GLY A 693 -27.48 3.92 -9.03
CA GLY A 693 -28.62 3.79 -9.96
C GLY A 693 -29.95 4.26 -9.37
N ASN A 694 -31.02 4.24 -10.17
CA ASN A 694 -32.34 4.69 -9.70
C ASN A 694 -32.99 3.66 -8.77
N VAL A 695 -34.03 4.08 -8.05
CA VAL A 695 -34.91 3.17 -7.30
C VAL A 695 -35.62 2.24 -8.29
N THR A 696 -35.54 0.92 -8.06
CA THR A 696 -36.19 -0.10 -8.90
C THR A 696 -37.42 -0.69 -8.22
N LYS A 697 -38.31 -1.29 -9.01
CA LYS A 697 -39.44 -2.09 -8.51
C LYS A 697 -39.18 -3.56 -8.84
N ASP A 698 -38.88 -4.34 -7.81
CA ASP A 698 -38.42 -5.72 -7.95
C ASP A 698 -39.32 -6.67 -7.16
N MET A 699 -39.64 -7.82 -7.75
CA MET A 699 -40.32 -8.92 -7.07
C MET A 699 -39.30 -9.72 -6.24
N ILE A 700 -38.12 -9.93 -6.81
CA ILE A 700 -36.98 -10.62 -6.21
C ILE A 700 -35.74 -9.75 -6.37
N PHE A 701 -34.99 -9.54 -5.28
CA PHE A 701 -33.84 -8.64 -5.24
C PHE A 701 -32.70 -9.23 -4.40
N LEU A 702 -31.53 -8.58 -4.37
CA LEU A 702 -30.49 -8.87 -3.38
C LEU A 702 -30.53 -7.82 -2.27
N LEU A 703 -30.07 -8.16 -1.07
CA LEU A 703 -29.92 -7.15 -0.02
C LEU A 703 -28.88 -6.10 -0.45
N SER A 704 -29.12 -4.84 -0.08
CA SER A 704 -28.08 -3.82 -0.03
C SER A 704 -27.11 -4.09 1.11
N LEU A 705 -25.97 -3.41 1.06
CA LEU A 705 -25.01 -3.33 2.14
C LEU A 705 -25.67 -2.87 3.45
N GLU A 706 -26.54 -1.85 3.41
CA GLU A 706 -27.24 -1.35 4.59
C GLU A 706 -28.25 -2.37 5.14
N GLU A 707 -28.98 -3.06 4.26
CA GLU A 707 -29.91 -4.11 4.65
C GLU A 707 -29.18 -5.32 5.23
N ALA A 708 -28.07 -5.76 4.63
CA ALA A 708 -27.23 -6.83 5.15
C ALA A 708 -26.65 -6.48 6.53
N ALA A 709 -26.23 -5.22 6.74
CA ALA A 709 -25.80 -4.73 8.05
C ALA A 709 -26.97 -4.65 9.05
N LYS A 710 -28.17 -4.24 8.59
CA LYS A 710 -29.37 -4.12 9.43
C LYS A 710 -29.92 -5.46 9.91
N TYR A 711 -30.01 -6.44 9.01
CA TYR A 711 -30.75 -7.68 9.28
C TYR A 711 -29.89 -8.80 9.86
N PHE A 712 -28.56 -8.73 9.74
CA PHE A 712 -27.62 -9.69 10.33
C PHE A 712 -26.83 -9.02 11.47
N LYS A 713 -27.55 -8.57 12.51
CA LYS A 713 -26.99 -7.90 13.69
C LYS A 713 -26.72 -8.91 14.81
N ASP A 714 -25.43 -9.12 15.10
CA ASP A 714 -24.97 -9.40 16.47
C ASP A 714 -23.83 -8.43 16.82
N PHE A 715 -24.05 -7.71 17.94
CA PHE A 715 -23.29 -6.61 18.63
C PHE A 715 -23.57 -5.14 18.26
N PRO A 716 -23.57 -4.24 19.27
CA PRO A 716 -24.67 -3.89 20.17
C PRO A 716 -25.40 -2.60 19.75
N ALA A 717 -26.58 -2.38 20.32
CA ALA A 717 -27.61 -1.42 19.93
C ALA A 717 -27.31 0.08 20.18
N GLU A 718 -26.05 0.50 20.33
CA GLU A 718 -25.70 1.90 20.66
C GLU A 718 -25.22 2.74 19.46
N MET A 719 -25.27 2.20 18.24
CA MET A 719 -24.96 2.96 17.03
C MET A 719 -26.10 2.88 16.00
N GLU A 720 -27.27 3.43 16.35
CA GLU A 720 -28.24 3.81 15.31
C GLU A 720 -27.68 4.96 14.46
N PRO A 721 -27.72 4.84 13.12
CA PRO A 721 -27.23 5.89 12.24
C PRO A 721 -28.19 7.09 12.24
N LYS A 722 -27.75 8.22 12.82
CA LYS A 722 -28.39 9.51 12.57
C LYS A 722 -28.26 9.85 11.07
N LYS A 723 -29.41 10.03 10.41
CA LYS A 723 -29.58 10.30 8.98
C LYS A 723 -28.74 11.50 8.48
N LYS A 724 -27.83 11.26 7.54
CA LYS A 724 -27.73 11.89 6.19
C LYS A 724 -26.38 11.53 5.54
N GLY A 725 -26.43 10.95 4.33
CA GLY A 725 -25.33 10.89 3.36
C GLY A 725 -24.03 10.25 3.86
N LEU A 726 -23.94 8.92 3.83
CA LEU A 726 -22.72 8.19 4.19
C LEU A 726 -21.65 8.35 3.11
N SER A 727 -20.65 9.21 3.35
CA SER A 727 -19.33 9.14 2.73
C SER A 727 -18.30 8.86 3.83
N PHE A 728 -17.65 7.70 3.79
CA PHE A 728 -16.60 7.35 4.74
C PHE A 728 -15.24 7.82 4.24
N LYS A 729 -14.43 8.42 5.12
CA LYS A 729 -13.18 9.10 4.75
C LYS A 729 -11.94 8.18 4.80
N SER A 730 -12.05 6.95 5.31
CA SER A 730 -10.94 5.98 5.30
C SER A 730 -11.40 4.51 5.44
N SER A 731 -10.50 3.57 5.09
CA SER A 731 -10.70 2.13 5.26
C SER A 731 -10.77 1.68 6.74
N GLU A 732 -10.17 2.44 7.66
CA GLU A 732 -10.28 2.19 9.11
C GLU A 732 -11.66 2.59 9.67
N GLU A 733 -12.34 3.54 9.04
CA GLU A 733 -13.71 3.93 9.40
C GLU A 733 -14.73 2.88 8.96
N SER A 734 -14.54 2.27 7.79
CA SER A 734 -15.36 1.14 7.33
C SER A 734 -15.22 -0.12 8.19
N GLY A 735 -14.01 -0.40 8.70
CA GLY A 735 -13.75 -1.59 9.55
C GLY A 735 -14.55 -1.63 10.86
N ARG A 736 -15.10 -0.50 11.32
CA ARG A 736 -15.97 -0.42 12.50
C ARG A 736 -17.42 -0.85 12.24
N TYR A 737 -17.90 -0.80 10.98
CA TYR A 737 -19.29 -1.13 10.60
C TYR A 737 -19.47 -2.55 10.04
N PHE A 738 -18.39 -3.21 9.59
CA PHE A 738 -18.45 -4.45 8.80
C PHE A 738 -17.74 -5.66 9.45
N LYS A 739 -17.94 -5.85 10.76
CA LYS A 739 -17.39 -7.00 11.48
C LYS A 739 -17.93 -8.33 10.93
N GLU A 740 -17.08 -9.35 11.06
CA GLU A 740 -17.36 -10.76 10.78
C GLU A 740 -18.64 -11.21 11.48
N ASN A 741 -19.52 -11.89 10.76
CA ASN A 741 -20.73 -12.48 11.32
C ASN A 741 -20.99 -13.84 10.68
N GLY A 742 -20.91 -14.90 11.50
CA GLY A 742 -21.15 -16.28 11.06
C GLY A 742 -22.54 -16.49 10.46
N ASP A 743 -23.54 -15.67 10.82
CA ASP A 743 -24.88 -15.78 10.25
C ASP A 743 -24.95 -15.34 8.78
N ARG A 744 -23.97 -14.58 8.29
CA ARG A 744 -23.89 -14.19 6.88
C ARG A 744 -23.23 -15.25 6.01
N ILE A 745 -22.63 -16.27 6.61
CA ILE A 745 -22.03 -17.38 5.87
C ILE A 745 -23.13 -18.20 5.19
N ALA A 746 -22.90 -18.59 3.94
CA ALA A 746 -23.80 -19.44 3.16
C ALA A 746 -23.00 -20.53 2.44
N LEU A 747 -23.66 -21.65 2.18
CA LEU A 747 -23.08 -22.75 1.41
C LEU A 747 -23.56 -22.69 -0.04
N ASP A 748 -22.74 -23.18 -0.96
CA ASP A 748 -23.16 -23.51 -2.32
C ASP A 748 -23.92 -24.85 -2.37
N GLU A 749 -24.40 -25.24 -3.56
CA GLU A 749 -25.10 -26.51 -3.79
C GLU A 749 -24.25 -27.75 -3.42
N LYS A 750 -22.92 -27.61 -3.44
CA LYS A 750 -21.96 -28.68 -3.12
C LYS A 750 -21.63 -28.73 -1.62
N GLY A 751 -22.13 -27.78 -0.84
CA GLY A 751 -21.89 -27.68 0.60
C GLY A 751 -20.58 -26.98 0.98
N PHE A 752 -19.92 -26.30 0.05
CA PHE A 752 -18.75 -25.47 0.32
C PHE A 752 -19.17 -24.05 0.72
N LEU A 753 -18.36 -23.40 1.53
CA LEU A 753 -18.54 -21.98 1.84
C LEU A 753 -18.44 -21.17 0.55
N SER A 754 -19.41 -20.29 0.31
CA SER A 754 -19.42 -19.41 -0.86
C SER A 754 -19.59 -17.94 -0.46
N SER A 755 -18.87 -17.06 -1.16
CA SER A 755 -19.13 -15.62 -1.12
C SER A 755 -20.38 -15.29 -1.93
N TRP A 756 -21.09 -14.23 -1.59
CA TRP A 756 -22.35 -13.90 -2.28
C TRP A 756 -22.61 -12.41 -2.45
N TRP A 757 -23.30 -12.08 -3.54
CA TRP A 757 -23.51 -10.70 -4.00
C TRP A 757 -24.48 -9.88 -3.13
N LEU A 758 -24.21 -8.59 -3.04
CA LEU A 758 -25.14 -7.55 -2.60
C LEU A 758 -25.51 -6.68 -3.80
N ARG A 759 -26.71 -6.08 -3.79
CA ARG A 759 -27.11 -5.15 -4.87
C ARG A 759 -26.43 -3.78 -4.81
N SER A 760 -25.78 -3.46 -3.69
CA SER A 760 -25.02 -2.22 -3.56
C SER A 760 -23.81 -2.27 -4.49
N PRO A 761 -23.52 -1.18 -5.22
CA PRO A 761 -22.32 -1.15 -6.04
C PRO A 761 -21.09 -1.25 -5.15
N GLY A 762 -20.04 -1.86 -5.68
CA GLY A 762 -18.75 -1.94 -5.01
C GLY A 762 -18.05 -0.58 -5.02
N ALA A 763 -17.22 -0.33 -4.01
CA ALA A 763 -16.26 0.75 -4.03
C ALA A 763 -15.10 0.39 -4.96
N VAL A 764 -14.94 1.17 -6.03
CA VAL A 764 -13.78 1.09 -6.91
C VAL A 764 -12.57 1.59 -6.13
N SER A 765 -11.52 0.77 -6.00
CA SER A 765 -10.23 1.32 -5.62
C SER A 765 -9.73 2.15 -6.81
N LYS A 766 -9.05 3.27 -6.58
CA LYS A 766 -8.66 4.18 -7.69
C LYS A 766 -7.81 3.48 -8.77
N GLU A 767 -7.27 2.28 -8.47
CA GLU A 767 -6.53 1.41 -9.37
C GLU A 767 -7.38 0.54 -10.33
N ALA A 768 -8.70 0.41 -10.13
CA ALA A 768 -9.55 -0.43 -10.97
C ALA A 768 -10.34 0.38 -12.01
N VAL A 769 -9.66 0.88 -13.05
CA VAL A 769 -10.28 1.74 -14.08
C VAL A 769 -11.07 0.92 -15.13
N ILE A 770 -10.86 -0.39 -15.20
CA ILE A 770 -11.41 -1.22 -16.28
C ILE A 770 -12.69 -1.97 -15.86
N SER A 771 -12.80 -2.37 -14.59
CA SER A 771 -13.87 -3.27 -14.15
C SER A 771 -14.92 -2.61 -13.25
N ALA A 772 -16.20 -2.90 -13.49
CA ALA A 772 -17.26 -2.50 -12.55
C ALA A 772 -17.30 -3.48 -11.38
N TYR A 773 -17.61 -3.03 -10.16
CA TYR A 773 -17.65 -3.88 -8.96
C TYR A 773 -19.04 -3.86 -8.32
N ALA A 774 -19.40 -4.97 -7.67
CA ALA A 774 -20.57 -5.08 -6.80
C ALA A 774 -20.16 -5.56 -5.41
N ALA A 775 -20.71 -4.98 -4.35
CA ALA A 775 -20.38 -5.38 -2.99
C ALA A 775 -20.77 -6.85 -2.73
N ARG A 776 -20.09 -7.51 -1.80
CA ARG A 776 -20.36 -8.92 -1.47
C ARG A 776 -20.19 -9.24 0.01
N ILE A 777 -20.58 -10.44 0.40
CA ILE A 777 -20.20 -11.07 1.66
C ILE A 777 -19.05 -12.06 1.43
N GLU A 778 -18.06 -12.07 2.33
CA GLU A 778 -16.90 -12.95 2.26
C GLU A 778 -17.13 -14.37 2.82
N THR A 779 -16.43 -15.33 2.22
CA THR A 779 -16.58 -16.78 2.39
C THR A 779 -16.25 -17.30 3.79
N PHE A 780 -15.14 -16.85 4.40
CA PHE A 780 -14.60 -17.50 5.61
C PHE A 780 -15.12 -16.92 6.92
N ARG A 781 -15.71 -15.72 6.90
CA ARG A 781 -16.07 -14.99 8.13
C ARG A 781 -17.36 -14.16 8.03
N GLY A 782 -18.04 -14.20 6.88
CA GLY A 782 -19.27 -13.42 6.68
C GLY A 782 -19.08 -11.92 6.83
N ALA A 783 -17.87 -11.41 6.57
CA ALA A 783 -17.61 -9.98 6.56
C ALA A 783 -18.31 -9.35 5.35
N ILE A 784 -18.87 -8.15 5.53
CA ILE A 784 -19.34 -7.34 4.41
C ILE A 784 -18.09 -6.76 3.74
N ALA A 785 -17.92 -6.99 2.45
CA ALA A 785 -16.85 -6.45 1.62
C ALA A 785 -17.41 -5.36 0.71
N PRO A 786 -17.37 -4.07 1.11
CA PRO A 786 -17.96 -2.97 0.36
C PRO A 786 -17.25 -2.68 -0.96
N ARG A 787 -15.96 -3.02 -1.08
CA ARG A 787 -15.24 -2.96 -2.36
C ARG A 787 -15.79 -3.97 -3.36
N GLY A 788 -16.20 -5.14 -2.88
CA GLY A 788 -16.80 -6.15 -3.73
C GLY A 788 -15.80 -6.88 -4.62
N ASP A 789 -16.34 -7.59 -5.62
CA ASP A 789 -15.59 -8.23 -6.71
C ASP A 789 -16.04 -7.64 -8.06
N PRO A 790 -15.26 -7.83 -9.15
CA PRO A 790 -15.66 -7.45 -10.49
C PRO A 790 -17.01 -8.06 -10.86
N VAL A 791 -17.88 -7.29 -11.51
CA VAL A 791 -19.27 -7.70 -11.79
C VAL A 791 -19.37 -8.92 -12.70
N ASN A 792 -18.35 -9.20 -13.51
CA ASN A 792 -18.27 -10.35 -14.40
C ASN A 792 -17.70 -11.61 -13.75
N PHE A 793 -17.30 -11.56 -12.47
CA PHE A 793 -16.84 -12.75 -11.74
C PHE A 793 -18.03 -13.56 -11.25
N GLU A 794 -17.89 -14.89 -11.17
CA GLU A 794 -18.92 -15.73 -10.55
C GLU A 794 -18.85 -15.63 -9.03
N ASN A 795 -20.01 -15.42 -8.42
CA ASN A 795 -20.19 -15.33 -6.98
C ASN A 795 -21.60 -15.80 -6.66
N GLY A 796 -21.81 -16.24 -5.43
CA GLY A 796 -23.08 -16.79 -5.00
C GLY A 796 -24.23 -15.79 -5.06
N VAL A 797 -25.39 -16.26 -5.47
CA VAL A 797 -26.63 -15.49 -5.48
C VAL A 797 -27.49 -15.92 -4.29
N ARG A 798 -27.85 -14.97 -3.43
CA ARG A 798 -28.85 -15.16 -2.36
C ARG A 798 -30.04 -14.24 -2.56
N PRO A 799 -31.08 -14.70 -3.29
CA PRO A 799 -32.28 -13.93 -3.53
C PRO A 799 -32.98 -13.55 -2.22
N ALA A 800 -33.57 -12.36 -2.19
CA ALA A 800 -34.42 -11.85 -1.14
C ALA A 800 -35.76 -11.38 -1.74
N LEU A 801 -36.83 -11.52 -0.95
CA LEU A 801 -38.18 -11.09 -1.35
C LEU A 801 -39.04 -10.72 -0.15
N TRP A 802 -40.03 -9.87 -0.40
CA TRP A 802 -41.14 -9.67 0.53
C TRP A 802 -42.27 -10.64 0.18
N LEU A 803 -42.63 -11.51 1.11
CA LEU A 803 -43.71 -12.46 0.97
C LEU A 803 -44.97 -11.97 1.69
N LYS A 804 -46.11 -12.02 1.01
CA LYS A 804 -47.43 -11.90 1.62
C LYS A 804 -47.75 -13.19 2.38
N LEU A 805 -47.90 -13.06 3.70
CA LEU A 805 -48.13 -14.20 4.60
C LEU A 805 -49.53 -14.79 4.37
#